data_AF-A0A389M2B2-F1
#
_entry.id   AF-A0A389M2B2-F1
#
_cell.length_a   1.000
_cell.length_b   1.000
_cell.length_c   1.000
_cell.angle_alpha   90.00
_cell.angle_beta   90.00
_cell.angle_gamma   90.00
#
_symmetry.space_group_name_H-M   'P 1'
#
loop_
_entity.id
_entity.type
_entity.pdbx_description
1 polymer ?
#
loop_
_entity_poly.entity_id
_entity_poly.type
_entity_poly.pdbx_seq_one_letter_code
_entity_poly.pdbx_strand_id
1 'polypeptide(L)'
;MKTFNFLCLTFIFWSIAIVNSQVPKTDNADYSSKTGSITDSRDGKVYAYKKYGSTEWFMQNVAYEGTLTNPAHVGLFLPKDPQGEVYGMLYPSTNTLSTAIMTQFCPEGWKAPSKGEYMNLYDDIINEYDLADVVKTSDTYANLGKYLRAGGVDGTEQDGLWESGTIIDAKSAQIGFNALPSGVFNKTAQDFDKGDSMSTKASFAYGGFYQYFMRGADNEEVKSTNRNSRHHAAIRCIRYAPVFPDIEIATPYPTSIEIMQINSADKEKTRLRQSMKKYDHVITGFYIAPEKELKIKVETLTASTDAASPRIIIGTRGQINNSVKDLALKEGLNTITANMHEGGLIYFRYVTDVDAEPQGKIRISFVDDSQQTRAPKYVYGTTSDEEFASMMGKYVTPEAIFYSDYLLAVATRDRALTYSMKEDKNKWINGLHFILEKEDEISGLDNSDANAMHHRMKSGEIRYLMIENASTSPHATDWYTAYPENSVNRYLTYSGTYGQPWMLGHEVGHQHQQSAYQINKSTESTVNIYTWMAFKEIDKAEGRPEPNRTPEAKWDTVQKYYLSLPIEERIYDMADADLQELNKGINRDEVRFMPWEQFFFVFGDQFYKTLHRITREEHKAGGNEQERRFYLIWTASRIAGYDLRNHFDNWGIRVTEDYTLLQMNKKFEEANLPLPPHNDEIPLYLITPYNKPSWIPLALQGITTSSPEEQSPDSQPEDQMASRNKYCDYSKTSNIVDARDGKTYRYKNYGEYDWFVENLNWDGYDGIDESSRKTLGYNSSEDINGLVYGRLYPVWPTNAANNAVTKAYENWCPSGWTVPTKAEWDELFIFTKDTYSLTSSTMTSCLWCGGDRDEVADGLWAKGAAGHGNDPDIAKEMGFNALPAGVYNKNLLTYENADAIGLKANFVVPSSTYYSEVMLASSDIITYPNRNSHHNGSIRCIRPKVGTSIKEVVAPQSNVYFDQASQTININSSNVIQEVSIFDISGKNTYKNNVDSKNNVLIINTNGWNRGVYIVKTQGLGSVDVVKVLVR
;
A
#
# COMPACT_ATOMS: atom_id res chain seq x y z
N MET A 1 26.91 52.31 34.53
CA MET A 1 25.84 53.11 35.16
C MET A 1 24.79 52.17 35.75
N LYS A 2 24.01 52.64 36.74
CA LYS A 2 22.80 52.06 37.39
C LYS A 2 22.15 50.83 36.68
N THR A 3 21.97 49.66 37.31
CA THR A 3 20.94 49.27 38.34
C THR A 3 19.49 49.50 37.87
N PHE A 4 18.47 48.66 38.07
CA PHE A 4 18.11 47.70 39.16
C PHE A 4 18.01 46.24 38.63
N ASN A 5 17.14 45.31 39.07
CA ASN A 5 17.10 44.40 40.26
C ASN A 5 16.29 43.12 39.82
N PHE A 6 15.85 42.07 40.54
CA PHE A 6 15.85 41.46 41.92
C PHE A 6 15.35 39.98 41.71
N LEU A 7 15.36 38.96 42.59
CA LEU A 7 15.92 38.60 43.91
C LEU A 7 15.87 37.03 44.00
N CYS A 8 16.43 36.36 45.03
CA CYS A 8 16.32 34.88 45.19
C CYS A 8 16.25 34.43 46.67
N LEU A 9 15.80 33.18 46.96
CA LEU A 9 15.49 32.68 48.31
C LEU A 9 16.47 31.60 48.86
N THR A 10 16.79 31.77 50.15
CA THR A 10 17.13 30.82 51.23
C THR A 10 17.45 29.33 50.96
N PHE A 11 18.56 28.86 51.54
CA PHE A 11 18.93 27.46 51.79
C PHE A 11 18.54 26.99 53.22
N ILE A 12 18.38 25.68 53.41
CA ILE A 12 18.46 24.98 54.72
C ILE A 12 19.27 23.67 54.56
N PHE A 13 20.08 23.31 55.56
CA PHE A 13 20.93 22.10 55.58
C PHE A 13 20.24 20.89 56.23
N TRP A 14 20.71 19.68 55.90
CA TRP A 14 20.45 18.44 56.66
C TRP A 14 21.76 17.66 56.92
N SER A 15 21.75 16.81 57.95
CA SER A 15 22.94 16.19 58.53
C SER A 15 23.28 14.83 57.92
N ILE A 16 24.57 14.51 57.82
CA ILE A 16 25.07 13.18 57.39
C ILE A 16 25.42 12.34 58.63
N ALA A 17 24.93 11.10 58.67
CA ALA A 17 25.47 10.05 59.53
C ALA A 17 26.42 9.16 58.70
N ILE A 18 27.65 8.96 59.18
CA ILE A 18 28.67 8.19 58.47
C ILE A 18 28.57 6.72 58.89
N VAL A 19 28.16 5.84 57.96
CA VAL A 19 28.36 4.39 58.07
C VAL A 19 29.61 4.05 57.26
N ASN A 20 30.56 3.34 57.87
CA ASN A 20 31.85 3.03 57.28
C ASN A 20 31.87 1.60 56.72
N SER A 21 31.40 1.44 55.48
CA SER A 21 31.53 0.19 54.70
C SER A 21 32.70 0.30 53.74
N GLN A 22 33.68 -0.61 53.84
CA GLN A 22 34.72 -0.72 52.82
C GLN A 22 34.12 -1.28 51.53
N VAL A 23 34.40 -0.66 50.39
CA VAL A 23 34.00 -1.20 49.08
C VAL A 23 34.98 -2.33 48.70
N PRO A 24 34.50 -3.50 48.26
CA PRO A 24 35.37 -4.56 47.74
C PRO A 24 36.24 -4.07 46.59
N LYS A 25 37.50 -4.50 46.56
CA LYS A 25 38.40 -4.14 45.46
C LYS A 25 38.02 -4.89 44.18
N THR A 26 38.14 -4.21 43.05
CA THR A 26 37.99 -4.80 41.70
C THR A 26 39.04 -5.86 41.37
N ASP A 27 40.16 -5.89 42.11
CA ASP A 27 41.27 -6.84 41.97
C ASP A 27 40.85 -8.32 42.04
N ASN A 28 39.69 -8.64 42.66
CA ASN A 28 39.27 -10.02 42.91
C ASN A 28 38.66 -10.73 41.69
N ALA A 29 38.21 -10.02 40.65
CA ALA A 29 37.55 -10.64 39.49
C ALA A 29 38.55 -11.03 38.39
N ASP A 30 38.77 -12.33 38.18
CA ASP A 30 39.81 -12.79 37.25
C ASP A 30 39.44 -12.65 35.76
N TYR A 31 40.02 -11.66 35.09
CA TYR A 31 39.93 -11.46 33.65
C TYR A 31 41.12 -12.06 32.87
N SER A 32 41.87 -13.01 33.44
CA SER A 32 43.01 -13.67 32.78
C SER A 32 42.61 -14.40 31.50
N SER A 33 41.45 -15.08 31.50
CA SER A 33 40.95 -15.89 30.38
C SER A 33 40.25 -15.09 29.27
N LYS A 34 40.39 -13.76 29.24
CA LYS A 34 39.81 -12.88 28.22
C LYS A 34 40.39 -13.17 26.82
N THR A 35 39.54 -13.08 25.81
CA THR A 35 39.93 -13.08 24.39
C THR A 35 40.55 -11.73 23.99
N GLY A 36 40.09 -10.64 24.60
CA GLY A 36 40.63 -9.31 24.37
C GLY A 36 40.02 -8.23 25.25
N SER A 37 40.17 -6.98 24.84
CA SER A 37 39.52 -5.82 25.48
C SER A 37 39.22 -4.72 24.46
N ILE A 38 38.22 -3.89 24.74
CA ILE A 38 37.84 -2.71 23.97
C ILE A 38 37.80 -1.49 24.89
N THR A 39 38.26 -0.34 24.40
CA THR A 39 37.99 0.97 24.99
C THR A 39 36.69 1.50 24.43
N ASP A 40 35.72 1.79 25.29
CA ASP A 40 34.47 2.43 24.89
C ASP A 40 34.74 3.88 24.44
N SER A 41 34.34 4.22 23.22
CA SER A 41 34.60 5.52 22.60
C SER A 41 33.80 6.67 23.23
N ARG A 42 32.82 6.35 24.09
CA ARG A 42 31.85 7.30 24.66
C ARG A 42 32.26 7.85 26.03
N ASP A 43 32.97 7.04 26.83
CA ASP A 43 33.44 7.40 28.18
C ASP A 43 34.94 7.06 28.44
N GLY A 44 35.59 6.29 27.55
CA GLY A 44 36.97 5.84 27.71
C GLY A 44 37.16 4.62 28.62
N LYS A 45 36.08 4.00 29.13
CA LYS A 45 36.18 2.82 30.00
C LYS A 45 36.60 1.59 29.19
N VAL A 46 37.51 0.79 29.76
CA VAL A 46 38.02 -0.42 29.12
C VAL A 46 37.26 -1.64 29.62
N TYR A 47 36.64 -2.38 28.69
CA TYR A 47 35.91 -3.62 28.96
C TYR A 47 36.70 -4.81 28.39
N ALA A 48 36.85 -5.87 29.19
CA ALA A 48 37.39 -7.14 28.73
C ALA A 48 36.27 -7.99 28.12
N TYR A 49 36.59 -8.77 27.09
CA TYR A 49 35.64 -9.70 26.48
C TYR A 49 36.23 -11.11 26.33
N LYS A 50 35.36 -12.10 26.44
CA LYS A 50 35.67 -13.51 26.19
C LYS A 50 34.68 -14.07 25.16
N LYS A 51 35.19 -14.90 24.26
CA LYS A 51 34.42 -15.60 23.25
C LYS A 51 33.85 -16.90 23.82
N TYR A 52 32.56 -17.14 23.54
CA TYR A 52 31.85 -18.40 23.78
C TYR A 52 31.20 -18.80 22.46
N GLY A 53 31.50 -20.00 21.97
CA GLY A 53 31.08 -20.43 20.63
C GLY A 53 31.47 -19.42 19.54
N SER A 54 30.46 -18.77 18.95
CA SER A 54 30.62 -17.77 17.87
C SER A 54 30.43 -16.30 18.32
N THR A 55 30.21 -16.04 19.62
CA THR A 55 29.87 -14.72 20.15
C THR A 55 30.92 -14.24 21.16
N GLU A 56 31.36 -13.00 21.04
CA GLU A 56 32.17 -12.35 22.08
C GLU A 56 31.27 -11.60 23.07
N TRP A 57 31.50 -11.82 24.36
CA TRP A 57 30.73 -11.29 25.48
C TRP A 57 31.62 -10.44 26.40
N PHE A 58 31.13 -9.29 26.84
CA PHE A 58 31.76 -8.52 27.91
C PHE A 58 31.79 -9.35 29.20
N MET A 59 32.96 -9.38 29.85
CA MET A 59 33.17 -10.04 31.15
C MET A 59 32.76 -9.14 32.32
N GLN A 60 32.70 -7.83 32.10
CA GLN A 60 32.14 -6.84 33.03
C GLN A 60 30.73 -6.42 32.62
N ASN A 61 29.98 -5.89 33.58
CA ASN A 61 28.74 -5.18 33.31
C ASN A 61 29.06 -3.76 32.79
N VAL A 62 28.22 -3.24 31.88
CA VAL A 62 28.37 -1.88 31.31
C VAL A 62 28.17 -0.82 32.39
N ALA A 63 28.96 0.26 32.36
CA ALA A 63 28.94 1.34 33.34
C ALA A 63 28.93 2.74 32.69
N TYR A 64 28.26 2.88 31.54
CA TYR A 64 28.18 4.12 30.78
C TYR A 64 27.11 5.07 31.37
N GLU A 65 27.55 6.15 32.01
CA GLU A 65 26.70 7.17 32.68
C GLU A 65 26.07 8.22 31.72
N GLY A 66 26.40 8.19 30.43
CA GLY A 66 26.08 9.28 29.50
C GLY A 66 24.59 9.50 29.21
N THR A 67 24.26 10.69 28.70
CA THR A 67 22.88 11.13 28.45
C THR A 67 22.23 10.38 27.29
N LEU A 68 21.60 9.23 27.59
CA LEU A 68 20.63 8.57 26.72
C LEU A 68 19.56 9.59 26.29
N THR A 69 19.08 9.50 25.04
CA THR A 69 18.34 10.59 24.36
C THR A 69 16.98 11.00 24.96
N ASN A 70 16.57 10.41 26.08
CA ASN A 70 15.45 10.87 26.91
C ASN A 70 15.85 10.76 28.40
N PRO A 71 15.81 11.86 29.20
CA PRO A 71 16.23 11.86 30.60
C PRO A 71 15.38 10.98 31.52
N ALA A 72 14.24 10.45 31.06
CA ALA A 72 13.49 9.42 31.80
C ALA A 72 14.22 8.07 31.91
N HIS A 73 15.18 7.81 31.01
CA HIS A 73 15.88 6.51 30.84
C HIS A 73 17.31 6.46 31.39
N VAL A 74 17.78 7.49 32.11
CA VAL A 74 19.06 7.45 32.82
C VAL A 74 19.08 6.27 33.80
N GLY A 75 20.18 5.52 33.82
CA GLY A 75 20.40 4.39 34.73
C GLY A 75 20.33 4.83 36.19
N LEU A 76 19.88 3.95 37.09
CA LEU A 76 19.44 4.35 38.43
C LEU A 76 20.34 3.83 39.55
N PHE A 77 21.09 4.79 40.12
CA PHE A 77 22.03 4.68 41.24
C PHE A 77 23.28 3.80 40.93
N LEU A 78 24.49 4.12 41.41
CA LEU A 78 24.93 5.18 42.34
C LEU A 78 26.04 6.07 41.71
N PRO A 79 25.75 7.32 41.27
CA PRO A 79 26.82 8.23 40.87
C PRO A 79 27.73 8.59 42.05
N LYS A 80 29.05 8.35 41.89
CA LYS A 80 30.14 8.61 42.88
C LYS A 80 30.29 7.60 44.04
N ASP A 81 29.72 6.40 43.94
CA ASP A 81 30.13 5.28 44.81
C ASP A 81 31.09 4.35 44.05
N PRO A 82 32.26 3.97 44.60
CA PRO A 82 33.17 3.02 43.95
C PRO A 82 32.52 1.67 43.59
N GLN A 83 31.41 1.30 44.23
CA GLN A 83 30.59 0.13 43.84
C GLN A 83 30.12 0.20 42.37
N GLY A 84 29.87 1.39 41.81
CA GLY A 84 29.47 1.55 40.40
C GLY A 84 30.58 1.21 39.40
N GLU A 85 31.85 1.39 39.80
CA GLU A 85 32.98 0.95 38.98
C GLU A 85 33.12 -0.57 38.96
N VAL A 86 32.80 -1.23 40.10
CA VAL A 86 32.85 -2.68 40.33
C VAL A 86 31.72 -3.42 39.61
N TYR A 87 30.46 -3.10 39.94
CA TYR A 87 29.29 -3.91 39.57
C TYR A 87 28.60 -3.45 38.27
N GLY A 88 28.98 -2.29 37.73
CA GLY A 88 28.35 -1.65 36.58
C GLY A 88 27.04 -0.93 36.92
N MET A 89 26.33 -0.48 35.89
CA MET A 89 25.09 0.29 36.02
C MET A 89 23.83 -0.55 35.77
N LEU A 90 22.73 -0.15 36.41
CA LEU A 90 21.41 -0.75 36.27
C LEU A 90 20.55 0.06 35.29
N TYR A 91 20.26 -0.53 34.13
CA TYR A 91 19.52 0.08 33.03
C TYR A 91 18.03 -0.29 33.06
N PRO A 92 17.12 0.55 32.53
CA PRO A 92 15.68 0.28 32.59
C PRO A 92 15.25 -0.89 31.69
N SER A 93 14.50 -1.86 32.21
CA SER A 93 13.85 -2.88 31.37
C SER A 93 12.41 -2.46 31.02
N THR A 94 12.23 -1.65 29.96
CA THR A 94 10.90 -1.19 29.49
C THR A 94 10.58 -1.60 28.06
N ASN A 95 9.29 -1.84 27.79
CA ASN A 95 8.73 -2.15 26.48
C ASN A 95 8.59 -0.94 25.54
N THR A 96 8.94 0.26 26.02
CA THR A 96 8.96 1.50 25.24
C THR A 96 10.35 1.87 24.74
N LEU A 97 11.38 1.08 25.08
CA LEU A 97 12.68 1.16 24.42
C LEU A 97 12.57 0.51 23.04
N SER A 98 12.55 1.32 21.98
CA SER A 98 12.83 0.84 20.63
C SER A 98 14.28 0.33 20.54
N THR A 99 14.60 -0.46 19.51
CA THR A 99 15.96 -0.94 19.25
C THR A 99 16.99 0.19 19.28
N ALA A 100 16.59 1.39 18.81
CA ALA A 100 17.40 2.61 18.81
C ALA A 100 17.79 3.18 20.20
N ILE A 101 17.28 2.64 21.32
CA ILE A 101 17.82 2.91 22.67
C ILE A 101 18.61 1.71 23.20
N MET A 102 18.24 0.48 22.86
CA MET A 102 19.04 -0.72 23.17
C MET A 102 20.45 -0.65 22.54
N THR A 103 20.58 -0.04 21.36
CA THR A 103 21.87 0.25 20.71
C THR A 103 22.66 1.36 21.41
N GLN A 104 22.04 2.24 22.19
CA GLN A 104 22.74 3.29 22.95
C GLN A 104 23.36 2.79 24.26
N PHE A 105 23.07 1.55 24.70
CA PHE A 105 23.70 1.01 25.90
C PHE A 105 25.15 0.57 25.65
N CYS A 106 25.45 0.02 24.48
CA CYS A 106 26.76 -0.54 24.14
C CYS A 106 27.64 0.40 23.30
N PRO A 107 28.98 0.23 23.32
CA PRO A 107 29.87 0.94 22.41
C PRO A 107 29.66 0.50 20.96
N GLU A 108 30.18 1.31 20.03
CA GLU A 108 30.13 1.04 18.59
C GLU A 108 30.68 -0.34 18.23
N GLY A 109 29.97 -1.08 17.37
CA GLY A 109 30.29 -2.46 17.02
C GLY A 109 29.85 -3.51 18.05
N TRP A 110 29.11 -3.12 19.10
CA TRP A 110 28.54 -4.01 20.11
C TRP A 110 27.06 -3.70 20.37
N LYS A 111 26.29 -4.68 20.84
CA LYS A 111 24.86 -4.54 21.19
C LYS A 111 24.53 -5.21 22.53
N ALA A 112 23.40 -4.82 23.12
CA ALA A 112 22.83 -5.56 24.25
C ALA A 112 22.16 -6.87 23.77
N PRO A 113 22.13 -7.96 24.57
CA PRO A 113 21.72 -9.28 24.10
C PRO A 113 20.20 -9.50 24.14
N SER A 114 19.71 -10.34 23.24
CA SER A 114 18.33 -10.87 23.25
C SER A 114 18.17 -12.10 24.16
N LYS A 115 16.93 -12.56 24.37
CA LYS A 115 16.64 -13.82 25.10
C LYS A 115 17.40 -15.00 24.48
N GLY A 116 17.38 -15.09 23.15
CA GLY A 116 17.99 -16.18 22.40
C GLY A 116 19.52 -16.18 22.48
N GLU A 117 20.16 -15.01 22.56
CA GLU A 117 21.62 -14.93 22.67
C GLU A 117 22.11 -15.36 24.05
N TYR A 118 21.39 -15.03 25.13
CA TYR A 118 21.66 -15.63 26.45
C TYR A 118 21.41 -17.14 26.47
N MET A 119 20.34 -17.65 25.84
CA MET A 119 20.13 -19.11 25.70
C MET A 119 21.30 -19.76 24.97
N ASN A 120 21.74 -19.19 23.85
CA ASN A 120 22.87 -19.68 23.06
C ASN A 120 24.18 -19.65 23.86
N LEU A 121 24.43 -18.62 24.65
CA LEU A 121 25.59 -18.56 25.56
C LEU A 121 25.58 -19.72 26.56
N TYR A 122 24.43 -19.99 27.17
CA TYR A 122 24.29 -21.07 28.15
C TYR A 122 24.48 -22.44 27.49
N ASP A 123 23.89 -22.66 26.31
CA ASP A 123 24.09 -23.89 25.53
C ASP A 123 25.54 -24.03 25.03
N ASP A 124 26.16 -22.97 24.50
CA ASP A 124 27.55 -22.96 24.05
C ASP A 124 28.49 -23.30 25.23
N ILE A 125 28.27 -22.74 26.44
CA ILE A 125 29.03 -23.08 27.67
C ILE A 125 28.79 -24.52 28.14
N ILE A 126 27.53 -25.01 28.15
CA ILE A 126 27.21 -26.38 28.58
C ILE A 126 27.92 -27.41 27.70
N ASN A 127 27.97 -27.15 26.38
CA ASN A 127 28.61 -28.02 25.41
C ASN A 127 30.15 -27.89 25.41
N GLU A 128 30.69 -26.67 25.48
CA GLU A 128 32.15 -26.41 25.44
C GLU A 128 32.87 -26.99 26.68
N TYR A 129 32.21 -27.00 27.84
CA TYR A 129 32.78 -27.44 29.12
C TYR A 129 32.22 -28.78 29.63
N ASP A 130 31.32 -29.46 28.91
CA ASP A 130 30.68 -30.72 29.35
C ASP A 130 30.02 -30.61 30.74
N LEU A 131 28.95 -29.81 30.84
CA LEU A 131 28.23 -29.53 32.10
C LEU A 131 27.05 -30.50 32.32
N ALA A 132 27.36 -31.80 32.44
CA ALA A 132 26.37 -32.88 32.50
C ALA A 132 25.40 -32.87 33.71
N ASP A 133 25.60 -32.03 34.73
CA ASP A 133 24.65 -31.84 35.84
C ASP A 133 23.62 -30.71 35.60
N VAL A 134 23.75 -29.95 34.50
CA VAL A 134 22.86 -28.83 34.17
C VAL A 134 21.58 -29.34 33.50
N VAL A 135 20.44 -29.13 34.16
CA VAL A 135 19.12 -29.55 33.64
C VAL A 135 18.39 -28.36 33.02
N LYS A 136 18.14 -28.43 31.71
CA LYS A 136 17.46 -27.40 30.92
C LYS A 136 15.95 -27.61 30.87
N THR A 137 15.19 -26.53 31.03
CA THR A 137 13.74 -26.43 30.80
C THR A 137 13.45 -25.21 29.90
N SER A 138 12.18 -24.83 29.67
CA SER A 138 11.82 -23.73 28.76
C SER A 138 12.44 -22.37 29.13
N ASP A 139 12.60 -22.13 30.43
CA ASP A 139 12.96 -20.82 31.00
C ASP A 139 13.93 -20.91 32.19
N THR A 140 14.48 -22.10 32.49
CA THR A 140 15.37 -22.31 33.63
C THR A 140 16.43 -23.37 33.33
N TYR A 141 17.68 -23.07 33.66
CA TYR A 141 18.78 -24.02 33.76
C TYR A 141 19.09 -24.22 35.25
N ALA A 142 18.77 -25.40 35.78
CA ALA A 142 19.21 -25.76 37.12
C ALA A 142 20.73 -25.99 37.13
N ASN A 143 21.38 -25.78 38.28
CA ASN A 143 22.82 -26.00 38.51
C ASN A 143 23.80 -25.12 37.70
N LEU A 144 23.37 -24.42 36.64
CA LEU A 144 24.26 -23.57 35.83
C LEU A 144 24.80 -22.34 36.60
N GLY A 145 24.08 -21.88 37.62
CA GLY A 145 24.38 -20.65 38.36
C GLY A 145 25.62 -20.72 39.24
N LYS A 146 26.17 -21.90 39.58
CA LYS A 146 27.54 -22.00 40.15
C LYS A 146 28.59 -21.65 39.12
N TYR A 147 28.55 -22.31 37.95
CA TYR A 147 29.54 -22.23 36.87
C TYR A 147 29.74 -20.84 36.27
N LEU A 148 28.79 -19.93 36.48
CA LEU A 148 28.80 -18.57 35.92
C LEU A 148 29.23 -17.49 36.92
N ARG A 149 29.33 -17.75 38.24
CA ARG A 149 29.57 -16.71 39.27
C ARG A 149 31.02 -16.18 39.28
N ALA A 150 31.17 -14.89 39.56
CA ALA A 150 32.45 -14.31 40.02
C ALA A 150 32.68 -14.60 41.51
N GLY A 151 33.95 -14.74 41.91
CA GLY A 151 34.39 -14.88 43.30
C GLY A 151 35.82 -14.34 43.50
N GLY A 152 36.38 -14.50 44.69
CA GLY A 152 37.79 -14.18 44.97
C GLY A 152 38.74 -15.35 44.67
N VAL A 153 39.98 -15.03 44.28
CA VAL A 153 40.99 -16.01 43.81
C VAL A 153 41.50 -16.93 44.94
N ASP A 154 41.56 -16.43 46.17
CA ASP A 154 42.31 -17.07 47.27
C ASP A 154 41.47 -18.03 48.15
N GLY A 155 40.20 -18.28 47.80
CA GLY A 155 39.36 -19.33 48.42
C GLY A 155 38.88 -19.07 49.86
N THR A 156 39.16 -17.89 50.43
CA THR A 156 38.66 -17.45 51.74
C THR A 156 37.28 -16.81 51.64
N GLU A 157 36.37 -17.17 52.54
CA GLU A 157 34.97 -16.67 52.54
C GLU A 157 34.85 -15.15 52.74
N GLN A 158 35.90 -14.47 53.21
CA GLN A 158 35.88 -13.06 53.58
C GLN A 158 36.05 -12.08 52.41
N ASP A 159 36.43 -12.56 51.22
CA ASP A 159 36.74 -11.73 50.03
C ASP A 159 35.71 -11.90 48.89
N GLY A 160 34.56 -12.51 49.20
CA GLY A 160 33.48 -12.78 48.24
C GLY A 160 32.69 -11.53 47.86
N LEU A 161 32.44 -11.34 46.55
CA LEU A 161 31.49 -10.36 46.04
C LEU A 161 30.02 -10.72 46.36
N TRP A 162 29.75 -12.00 46.63
CA TRP A 162 28.42 -12.54 46.94
C TRP A 162 28.28 -12.81 48.44
N GLU A 163 27.09 -12.52 48.99
CA GLU A 163 26.76 -12.67 50.42
C GLU A 163 26.74 -14.13 50.92
N SER A 164 26.75 -15.09 49.98
CA SER A 164 26.82 -16.53 50.25
C SER A 164 27.19 -17.31 48.98
N GLY A 165 27.87 -18.45 49.14
CA GLY A 165 28.36 -19.28 48.04
C GLY A 165 29.78 -18.90 47.61
N THR A 166 30.76 -19.23 48.45
CA THR A 166 32.15 -18.79 48.37
C THR A 166 33.12 -19.95 48.15
N ILE A 167 33.40 -20.27 46.88
CA ILE A 167 34.64 -20.83 46.32
C ILE A 167 34.44 -20.82 44.79
N ILE A 168 35.43 -20.32 44.03
CA ILE A 168 35.46 -20.55 42.59
C ILE A 168 35.90 -22.00 42.38
N ASP A 169 35.02 -22.86 41.87
CA ASP A 169 35.44 -24.18 41.43
C ASP A 169 36.32 -24.08 40.15
N ALA A 170 37.22 -25.04 39.93
CA ALA A 170 38.18 -24.97 38.84
C ALA A 170 37.54 -24.89 37.44
N LYS A 171 36.28 -25.31 37.29
CA LYS A 171 35.50 -25.22 36.05
C LYS A 171 34.89 -23.83 35.88
N SER A 172 34.37 -23.22 36.95
CA SER A 172 33.98 -21.80 36.99
C SER A 172 35.13 -20.87 36.56
N ALA A 173 36.37 -21.13 37.01
CA ALA A 173 37.56 -20.38 36.59
C ALA A 173 37.88 -20.56 35.10
N GLN A 174 37.75 -21.77 34.57
CA GLN A 174 37.96 -22.08 33.15
C GLN A 174 36.90 -21.41 32.26
N ILE A 175 35.63 -21.44 32.68
CA ILE A 175 34.51 -20.79 31.99
C ILE A 175 34.70 -19.27 32.03
N GLY A 176 35.03 -18.67 33.16
CA GLY A 176 35.42 -17.27 33.26
C GLY A 176 34.32 -16.27 32.88
N PHE A 177 33.04 -16.64 33.03
CA PHE A 177 31.93 -15.72 32.75
C PHE A 177 31.83 -14.61 33.80
N ASN A 178 32.28 -14.85 35.03
CA ASN A 178 32.42 -13.82 36.07
C ASN A 178 31.13 -13.00 36.30
N ALA A 179 29.97 -13.65 36.44
CA ALA A 179 28.72 -12.97 36.78
C ALA A 179 28.87 -12.25 38.13
N LEU A 180 28.88 -10.91 38.05
CA LEU A 180 28.92 -10.01 39.18
C LEU A 180 27.50 -9.87 39.75
N PRO A 181 27.32 -9.87 41.08
CA PRO A 181 26.02 -9.59 41.67
C PRO A 181 25.67 -8.12 41.41
N SER A 182 24.39 -7.86 41.19
CA SER A 182 23.86 -6.57 40.72
C SER A 182 22.48 -6.25 41.29
N GLY A 183 21.86 -7.20 42.01
CA GLY A 183 20.53 -7.06 42.59
C GLY A 183 19.44 -6.85 41.54
N VAL A 184 18.28 -6.37 41.99
CA VAL A 184 17.19 -5.89 41.14
C VAL A 184 16.66 -4.58 41.72
N PHE A 185 16.98 -3.44 41.09
CA PHE A 185 16.59 -2.13 41.63
C PHE A 185 15.19 -1.71 41.18
N ASN A 186 14.35 -1.30 42.12
CA ASN A 186 12.96 -0.95 41.91
C ASN A 186 12.76 0.57 41.94
N LYS A 187 12.72 1.21 40.76
CA LYS A 187 12.60 2.67 40.57
C LYS A 187 11.44 3.32 41.33
N THR A 188 10.37 2.58 41.60
CA THR A 188 9.19 3.08 42.30
C THR A 188 9.30 2.94 43.82
N ALA A 189 9.99 1.93 44.32
CA ALA A 189 10.30 1.78 45.75
C ALA A 189 11.53 2.61 46.19
N GLN A 190 12.42 2.92 45.25
CA GLN A 190 13.78 3.45 45.48
C GLN A 190 14.65 2.54 46.36
N ASP A 191 14.43 1.23 46.24
CA ASP A 191 15.12 0.18 46.99
C ASP A 191 15.36 -1.05 46.08
N PHE A 192 16.16 -1.99 46.54
CA PHE A 192 16.27 -3.31 45.94
C PHE A 192 15.06 -4.17 46.32
N ASP A 193 14.62 -5.03 45.41
CA ASP A 193 13.55 -5.98 45.71
C ASP A 193 13.93 -6.87 46.90
N LYS A 194 12.98 -7.16 47.80
CA LYS A 194 13.28 -7.79 49.10
C LYS A 194 13.77 -9.24 48.94
N GLY A 195 15.09 -9.43 49.10
CA GLY A 195 15.79 -10.71 48.88
C GLY A 195 16.65 -10.74 47.60
N ASP A 196 16.61 -9.66 46.81
CA ASP A 196 17.28 -9.46 45.52
C ASP A 196 18.30 -8.30 45.58
N SER A 197 19.13 -8.25 46.63
CA SER A 197 20.15 -7.21 46.86
C SER A 197 21.38 -7.38 45.94
N MET A 198 22.23 -6.34 45.88
CA MET A 198 23.50 -6.31 45.11
C MET A 198 24.56 -7.36 45.53
N SER A 199 24.21 -8.25 46.44
CA SER A 199 25.07 -9.22 47.11
C SER A 199 24.51 -10.65 47.01
N THR A 200 23.19 -10.82 46.90
CA THR A 200 22.54 -12.15 46.83
C THR A 200 22.12 -12.56 45.43
N LYS A 201 22.12 -11.64 44.47
CA LYS A 201 21.56 -11.84 43.13
C LYS A 201 22.32 -11.08 42.04
N ALA A 202 22.45 -11.71 40.88
CA ALA A 202 22.77 -11.03 39.63
C ALA A 202 21.51 -10.98 38.75
N SER A 203 21.26 -9.83 38.14
CA SER A 203 20.24 -9.63 37.11
C SER A 203 20.86 -9.10 35.81
N PHE A 204 20.37 -9.64 34.70
CA PHE A 204 20.80 -9.27 33.35
C PHE A 204 19.58 -8.93 32.49
N ALA A 205 19.52 -7.71 31.95
CA ALA A 205 18.39 -7.24 31.14
C ALA A 205 18.41 -7.81 29.71
N TYR A 206 17.23 -8.15 29.18
CA TYR A 206 17.00 -8.34 27.75
C TYR A 206 15.55 -7.99 27.37
N GLY A 207 15.37 -7.17 26.33
CA GLY A 207 14.10 -6.94 25.63
C GLY A 207 12.83 -6.69 26.48
N GLY A 208 12.47 -5.42 26.68
CA GLY A 208 11.09 -5.02 27.01
C GLY A 208 10.65 -5.22 28.46
N PHE A 209 10.52 -6.46 28.91
CA PHE A 209 10.06 -6.81 30.27
C PHE A 209 10.77 -8.04 30.83
N TYR A 210 11.88 -8.48 30.25
CA TYR A 210 12.51 -9.73 30.67
C TYR A 210 13.92 -9.52 31.22
N GLN A 211 14.27 -10.37 32.19
CA GLN A 211 15.53 -10.36 32.90
C GLN A 211 15.94 -11.80 33.22
N TYR A 212 17.23 -12.12 33.11
CA TYR A 212 17.80 -13.37 33.61
C TYR A 212 18.30 -13.14 35.03
N PHE A 213 18.01 -14.09 35.91
CA PHE A 213 18.42 -14.05 37.31
C PHE A 213 19.31 -15.22 37.66
N MET A 214 20.35 -14.94 38.46
CA MET A 214 21.15 -15.91 39.19
C MET A 214 21.09 -15.55 40.67
N ARG A 215 20.81 -16.52 41.54
CA ARG A 215 20.67 -16.32 43.00
C ARG A 215 21.72 -17.14 43.75
N GLY A 216 22.45 -16.52 44.66
CA GLY A 216 23.67 -17.09 45.24
C GLY A 216 23.46 -18.22 46.26
N ALA A 217 22.43 -18.10 47.10
CA ALA A 217 22.29 -18.90 48.32
C ALA A 217 21.63 -20.28 48.12
N ASP A 218 20.43 -20.34 47.51
CA ASP A 218 19.50 -21.45 47.79
C ASP A 218 19.28 -22.45 46.65
N ASN A 219 19.57 -22.10 45.39
CA ASN A 219 19.03 -22.84 44.24
C ASN A 219 19.92 -22.99 42.99
N GLU A 220 21.06 -22.30 42.86
CA GLU A 220 21.99 -22.39 41.70
C GLU A 220 21.36 -22.23 40.29
N GLU A 221 20.13 -21.72 40.18
CA GLU A 221 19.40 -21.62 38.92
C GLU A 221 19.79 -20.36 38.12
N VAL A 222 19.84 -20.51 36.80
CA VAL A 222 19.73 -19.40 35.85
C VAL A 222 18.31 -19.38 35.30
N LYS A 223 17.56 -18.30 35.54
CA LYS A 223 16.11 -18.25 35.23
C LYS A 223 15.67 -16.99 34.49
N SER A 224 14.90 -17.17 33.43
CA SER A 224 14.13 -16.15 32.72
C SER A 224 12.87 -15.81 33.53
N THR A 225 12.66 -14.53 33.90
CA THR A 225 11.35 -14.08 34.40
C THR A 225 10.93 -12.74 33.82
N ASN A 226 9.61 -12.51 33.79
CA ASN A 226 9.01 -11.22 33.43
C ASN A 226 9.05 -10.27 34.63
N ARG A 227 9.54 -9.04 34.43
CA ARG A 227 9.56 -7.92 35.36
C ARG A 227 9.10 -6.65 34.64
N ASN A 228 8.16 -5.92 35.23
CA ASN A 228 7.62 -4.69 34.65
C ASN A 228 8.65 -3.54 34.61
N SER A 229 8.33 -2.47 33.88
CA SER A 229 9.18 -1.29 33.59
C SER A 229 9.65 -0.45 34.78
N ARG A 230 9.40 -0.87 36.02
CA ARG A 230 9.93 -0.27 37.25
C ARG A 230 11.29 -0.85 37.65
N HIS A 231 11.64 -2.05 37.16
CA HIS A 231 12.86 -2.75 37.53
C HIS A 231 14.04 -2.35 36.63
N HIS A 232 15.24 -2.31 37.20
CA HIS A 232 16.49 -1.99 36.52
C HIS A 232 17.51 -3.12 36.79
N ALA A 233 18.28 -3.47 35.78
CA ALA A 233 19.19 -4.63 35.79
C ALA A 233 20.46 -4.34 34.97
N ALA A 234 21.52 -5.11 35.19
CA ALA A 234 22.78 -4.91 34.50
C ALA A 234 22.71 -5.33 33.01
N ILE A 235 23.60 -4.78 32.20
CA ILE A 235 23.78 -5.13 30.78
C ILE A 235 25.20 -5.61 30.55
N ARG A 236 25.37 -6.62 29.68
CA ARG A 236 26.64 -7.05 29.13
C ARG A 236 26.56 -6.98 27.62
N CYS A 237 27.51 -6.28 27.00
CA CYS A 237 27.52 -6.14 25.56
C CYS A 237 28.04 -7.41 24.87
N ILE A 238 27.51 -7.66 23.67
CA ILE A 238 27.95 -8.73 22.78
C ILE A 238 28.25 -8.21 21.38
N ARG A 239 29.11 -8.93 20.68
CA ARG A 239 29.21 -8.88 19.22
C ARG A 239 29.42 -10.28 18.65
N TYR A 240 28.98 -10.50 17.42
CA TYR A 240 29.17 -11.78 16.76
C TYR A 240 30.58 -11.83 16.14
N ALA A 241 31.36 -12.85 16.47
CA ALA A 241 32.78 -12.96 16.15
C ALA A 241 33.13 -14.41 15.75
N PRO A 242 32.60 -14.91 14.61
CA PRO A 242 32.81 -16.29 14.18
C PRO A 242 34.27 -16.47 13.73
N VAL A 243 34.74 -17.72 13.68
CA VAL A 243 36.00 -18.02 13.00
C VAL A 243 35.69 -18.11 11.50
N PHE A 244 36.29 -17.21 10.71
CA PHE A 244 36.26 -17.31 9.25
C PHE A 244 37.45 -18.17 8.80
N PRO A 245 37.24 -19.31 8.12
CA PRO A 245 38.33 -20.13 7.60
C PRO A 245 38.97 -19.43 6.40
N ASP A 246 40.31 -19.31 6.38
CA ASP A 246 41.03 -18.75 5.24
C ASP A 246 41.20 -19.82 4.14
N ILE A 247 40.11 -20.11 3.42
CA ILE A 247 40.11 -20.99 2.25
C ILE A 247 39.92 -20.22 0.93
N GLU A 248 40.36 -20.84 -0.16
CA GLU A 248 40.16 -20.32 -1.52
C GLU A 248 38.67 -20.16 -1.84
N ILE A 249 38.33 -19.11 -2.61
CA ILE A 249 36.97 -18.80 -3.02
C ILE A 249 36.82 -19.19 -4.50
N ALA A 250 36.19 -20.33 -4.73
CA ALA A 250 35.92 -20.89 -6.06
C ALA A 250 34.62 -20.34 -6.68
N THR A 251 33.70 -19.83 -5.85
CA THR A 251 32.43 -19.23 -6.25
C THR A 251 32.66 -18.08 -7.24
N PRO A 252 31.95 -18.05 -8.39
CA PRO A 252 32.27 -17.14 -9.47
C PRO A 252 31.88 -15.67 -9.16
N TYR A 253 32.87 -14.79 -9.28
CA TYR A 253 32.72 -13.33 -9.36
C TYR A 253 33.21 -12.84 -10.73
N PRO A 254 32.50 -13.16 -11.83
CA PRO A 254 32.94 -12.82 -13.17
C PRO A 254 32.87 -11.30 -13.38
N THR A 255 33.96 -10.70 -13.83
CA THR A 255 34.01 -9.28 -14.21
C THR A 255 33.32 -9.01 -15.55
N SER A 256 32.85 -10.05 -16.26
CA SER A 256 32.04 -9.94 -17.46
C SER A 256 30.86 -10.90 -17.38
N ILE A 257 29.64 -10.36 -17.49
CA ILE A 257 28.38 -11.06 -17.24
C ILE A 257 27.52 -10.98 -18.50
N GLU A 258 27.08 -12.13 -19.02
CA GLU A 258 26.09 -12.17 -20.10
C GLU A 258 24.68 -12.17 -19.51
N ILE A 259 23.80 -11.34 -20.06
CA ILE A 259 22.44 -11.13 -19.57
C ILE A 259 21.47 -11.29 -20.74
N MET A 260 20.54 -12.22 -20.59
CA MET A 260 19.37 -12.34 -21.45
C MET A 260 18.34 -11.29 -21.06
N GLN A 261 17.62 -10.76 -22.05
CA GLN A 261 16.35 -10.07 -21.82
C GLN A 261 15.33 -11.10 -21.29
N ILE A 262 14.51 -10.71 -20.32
CA ILE A 262 13.45 -11.56 -19.74
C ILE A 262 12.09 -10.85 -19.81
N ASN A 263 10.99 -11.57 -19.55
CA ASN A 263 9.70 -10.89 -19.36
C ASN A 263 9.78 -9.97 -18.13
N SER A 264 9.28 -8.73 -18.27
CA SER A 264 9.21 -7.80 -17.13
C SER A 264 8.26 -8.32 -16.05
N ALA A 265 8.43 -7.85 -14.82
CA ALA A 265 7.49 -8.15 -13.75
C ALA A 265 6.07 -7.61 -13.99
N ASP A 266 5.89 -6.58 -14.83
CA ASP A 266 4.57 -6.06 -15.23
C ASP A 266 3.89 -6.97 -16.26
N LYS A 267 4.66 -7.46 -17.26
CA LYS A 267 4.20 -8.48 -18.21
C LYS A 267 3.84 -9.79 -17.49
N GLU A 268 4.67 -10.24 -16.56
CA GLU A 268 4.41 -11.46 -15.78
C GLU A 268 3.24 -11.31 -14.79
N LYS A 269 3.14 -10.19 -14.08
CA LYS A 269 1.97 -9.84 -13.25
C LYS A 269 0.68 -9.90 -14.08
N THR A 270 0.73 -9.38 -15.31
CA THR A 270 -0.39 -9.42 -16.26
C THR A 270 -0.70 -10.85 -16.72
N ARG A 271 0.29 -11.62 -17.18
CA ARG A 271 0.14 -13.03 -17.60
C ARG A 271 -0.49 -13.89 -16.49
N LEU A 272 -0.04 -13.70 -15.26
CA LEU A 272 -0.46 -14.47 -14.09
C LEU A 272 -1.72 -13.92 -13.39
N ARG A 273 -2.21 -12.73 -13.81
CA ARG A 273 -3.33 -11.96 -13.20
C ARG A 273 -3.11 -11.62 -11.72
N GLN A 274 -1.86 -11.48 -11.32
CA GLN A 274 -1.45 -11.27 -9.93
C GLN A 274 -1.60 -9.81 -9.48
N SER A 275 -1.82 -9.62 -8.18
CA SER A 275 -2.04 -8.30 -7.56
C SER A 275 -0.75 -7.48 -7.41
N MET A 276 0.40 -8.16 -7.26
CA MET A 276 1.74 -7.58 -7.04
C MET A 276 2.73 -7.94 -8.17
N LYS A 277 3.76 -7.12 -8.35
CA LYS A 277 4.91 -7.41 -9.22
C LYS A 277 5.87 -8.36 -8.51
N LYS A 278 6.30 -9.42 -9.19
CA LYS A 278 7.43 -10.26 -8.77
C LYS A 278 8.77 -9.56 -9.11
N TYR A 279 9.91 -10.16 -8.79
CA TYR A 279 11.23 -9.59 -9.08
C TYR A 279 11.65 -9.77 -10.56
N ASP A 280 12.56 -8.95 -11.08
CA ASP A 280 13.10 -9.09 -12.46
C ASP A 280 14.55 -8.60 -12.66
N HIS A 281 15.36 -8.59 -11.59
CA HIS A 281 16.76 -8.13 -11.63
C HIS A 281 17.75 -9.29 -11.50
N VAL A 282 18.89 -9.15 -12.17
CA VAL A 282 20.05 -10.05 -12.08
C VAL A 282 21.05 -9.49 -11.06
N ILE A 283 21.39 -10.27 -10.02
CA ILE A 283 22.41 -9.93 -9.03
C ILE A 283 23.82 -10.26 -9.53
N THR A 284 24.80 -9.38 -9.27
CA THR A 284 26.19 -9.60 -9.66
C THR A 284 27.04 -10.27 -8.55
N GLY A 285 26.83 -9.87 -7.29
CA GLY A 285 27.74 -10.14 -6.18
C GLY A 285 28.80 -9.05 -5.95
N PHE A 286 28.76 -7.94 -6.69
CA PHE A 286 29.57 -6.77 -6.43
C PHE A 286 28.80 -5.69 -5.64
N TYR A 287 29.54 -4.88 -4.90
CA TYR A 287 29.09 -3.74 -4.12
C TYR A 287 29.88 -2.49 -4.56
N ILE A 288 29.24 -1.33 -4.58
CA ILE A 288 29.91 -0.03 -4.73
C ILE A 288 29.69 0.80 -3.48
N ALA A 289 30.74 1.43 -2.95
CA ALA A 289 30.63 2.35 -1.81
C ALA A 289 30.22 3.75 -2.31
N PRO A 290 29.55 4.60 -1.51
CA PRO A 290 29.05 5.90 -1.97
C PRO A 290 30.12 6.78 -2.64
N GLU A 291 31.31 6.86 -2.06
CA GLU A 291 32.43 7.70 -2.53
C GLU A 291 33.30 7.03 -3.61
N LYS A 292 32.71 6.21 -4.49
CA LYS A 292 33.43 5.43 -5.51
C LYS A 292 32.84 5.59 -6.90
N GLU A 293 33.68 5.36 -7.91
CA GLU A 293 33.30 5.44 -9.33
C GLU A 293 33.17 4.04 -9.94
N LEU A 294 32.03 3.77 -10.56
CA LEU A 294 31.69 2.50 -11.18
C LEU A 294 31.69 2.64 -12.69
N LYS A 295 32.51 1.83 -13.38
CA LYS A 295 32.66 1.84 -14.84
C LYS A 295 32.36 0.47 -15.41
N ILE A 296 31.41 0.44 -16.35
CA ILE A 296 31.02 -0.78 -17.04
C ILE A 296 30.90 -0.53 -18.54
N LYS A 297 31.38 -1.50 -19.33
CA LYS A 297 31.15 -1.57 -20.77
C LYS A 297 29.97 -2.48 -21.04
N VAL A 298 28.97 -1.99 -21.78
CA VAL A 298 27.89 -2.82 -22.35
C VAL A 298 28.27 -3.17 -23.79
N GLU A 299 28.09 -4.44 -24.16
CA GLU A 299 28.21 -4.95 -25.53
C GLU A 299 26.92 -5.66 -25.90
N THR A 300 26.25 -5.25 -26.98
CA THR A 300 25.07 -5.94 -27.51
C THR A 300 25.50 -7.20 -28.27
N LEU A 301 25.13 -8.38 -27.75
CA LEU A 301 25.40 -9.69 -28.37
C LEU A 301 24.27 -10.13 -29.30
N THR A 302 23.04 -9.73 -28.99
CA THR A 302 21.84 -9.96 -29.80
C THR A 302 20.88 -8.81 -29.52
N ALA A 303 20.46 -8.09 -30.57
CA ALA A 303 19.55 -6.96 -30.40
C ALA A 303 18.16 -7.45 -29.96
N SER A 304 17.50 -6.72 -29.05
CA SER A 304 16.10 -6.97 -28.75
C SER A 304 15.19 -6.42 -29.86
N THR A 305 14.00 -7.02 -29.98
CA THR A 305 12.96 -6.63 -30.95
C THR A 305 12.27 -5.30 -30.61
N ASP A 306 12.43 -4.82 -29.38
CA ASP A 306 11.75 -3.67 -28.79
C ASP A 306 12.64 -2.44 -28.55
N ALA A 307 13.94 -2.54 -28.89
CA ALA A 307 14.98 -1.56 -28.59
C ALA A 307 15.09 -1.15 -27.09
N ALA A 308 14.66 -2.02 -26.17
CA ALA A 308 14.80 -1.78 -24.74
C ALA A 308 16.28 -1.57 -24.34
N SER A 309 16.54 -0.51 -23.57
CA SER A 309 17.86 -0.27 -22.99
C SER A 309 18.03 -1.03 -21.66
N PRO A 310 19.15 -1.75 -21.45
CA PRO A 310 19.45 -2.33 -20.15
C PRO A 310 19.69 -1.26 -19.09
N ARG A 311 19.51 -1.63 -17.83
CA ARG A 311 19.56 -0.72 -16.68
C ARG A 311 20.44 -1.30 -15.59
N ILE A 312 21.19 -0.42 -14.90
CA ILE A 312 21.89 -0.75 -13.67
C ILE A 312 21.06 -0.28 -12.47
N ILE A 313 20.97 -1.13 -11.46
CA ILE A 313 20.33 -0.81 -10.20
C ILE A 313 21.38 -0.93 -9.09
N ILE A 314 21.51 0.10 -8.27
CA ILE A 314 22.47 0.18 -7.18
C ILE A 314 21.68 0.37 -5.89
N GLY A 315 21.88 -0.54 -4.94
CA GLY A 315 21.07 -0.65 -3.73
C GLY A 315 19.93 -1.68 -3.88
N THR A 316 19.61 -2.35 -2.78
CA THR A 316 18.64 -3.45 -2.72
C THR A 316 17.23 -2.89 -2.48
N ARG A 317 16.24 -3.26 -3.31
CA ARG A 317 14.84 -2.80 -3.13
C ARG A 317 14.28 -3.29 -1.79
N GLY A 318 13.65 -2.38 -1.04
CA GLY A 318 12.99 -2.67 0.25
C GLY A 318 13.92 -2.75 1.47
N GLN A 319 15.22 -2.98 1.28
CA GLN A 319 16.18 -3.24 2.35
C GLN A 319 16.32 -2.06 3.32
N ILE A 320 16.45 -2.38 4.61
CA ILE A 320 16.67 -1.43 5.71
C ILE A 320 17.84 -0.48 5.40
N ASN A 321 17.59 0.83 5.60
CA ASN A 321 18.54 1.93 5.37
C ASN A 321 19.18 1.98 3.96
N ASN A 322 18.61 1.30 2.96
CA ASN A 322 19.15 1.23 1.60
C ASN A 322 18.45 2.24 0.66
N SER A 323 19.18 2.75 -0.33
CA SER A 323 18.73 3.82 -1.24
C SER A 323 18.95 3.42 -2.69
N VAL A 324 17.86 3.04 -3.35
CA VAL A 324 17.93 2.43 -4.68
C VAL A 324 18.04 3.49 -5.77
N LYS A 325 19.08 3.40 -6.59
CA LYS A 325 19.22 4.16 -7.85
C LYS A 325 19.00 3.23 -9.02
N ASP A 326 18.31 3.72 -10.04
CA ASP A 326 17.85 2.93 -11.19
C ASP A 326 18.18 3.72 -12.47
N LEU A 327 19.27 3.35 -13.13
CA LEU A 327 19.93 4.15 -14.18
C LEU A 327 19.94 3.40 -15.51
N ALA A 328 19.56 4.08 -16.60
CA ALA A 328 19.65 3.51 -17.94
C ALA A 328 21.11 3.46 -18.43
N LEU A 329 21.50 2.32 -19.01
CA LEU A 329 22.79 2.13 -19.66
C LEU A 329 22.68 2.36 -21.18
N LYS A 330 23.83 2.57 -21.81
CA LYS A 330 24.01 2.70 -23.26
C LYS A 330 25.04 1.68 -23.74
N GLU A 331 25.00 1.36 -25.03
CA GLU A 331 26.06 0.58 -25.69
C GLU A 331 27.43 1.26 -25.51
N GLY A 332 28.48 0.48 -25.24
CA GLY A 332 29.82 0.99 -24.96
C GLY A 332 30.06 1.32 -23.48
N LEU A 333 30.97 2.26 -23.21
CA LEU A 333 31.40 2.59 -21.84
C LEU A 333 30.40 3.51 -21.13
N ASN A 334 30.01 3.11 -19.92
CA ASN A 334 29.18 3.88 -19.00
C ASN A 334 29.99 4.13 -17.72
N THR A 335 30.06 5.40 -17.29
CA THR A 335 30.64 5.80 -16.01
C THR A 335 29.52 6.28 -15.10
N ILE A 336 29.36 5.65 -13.95
CA ILE A 336 28.49 6.07 -12.86
C ILE A 336 29.39 6.70 -11.79
N THR A 337 29.31 8.04 -11.67
CA THR A 337 30.11 8.81 -10.71
C THR A 337 29.51 8.74 -9.31
N ALA A 338 30.34 8.93 -8.27
CA ALA A 338 29.92 8.82 -6.86
C ALA A 338 28.62 9.57 -6.53
N ASN A 339 28.46 10.80 -7.02
CA ASN A 339 27.26 11.63 -6.80
C ASN A 339 25.97 11.10 -7.48
N MET A 340 26.04 10.02 -8.27
CA MET A 340 24.87 9.35 -8.84
C MET A 340 24.33 8.24 -7.93
N HIS A 341 25.02 7.87 -6.84
CA HIS A 341 24.59 6.80 -5.94
C HIS A 341 25.00 6.98 -4.47
N GLU A 342 24.24 6.36 -3.56
CA GLU A 342 24.57 6.31 -2.12
C GLU A 342 25.34 5.02 -1.74
N GLY A 343 25.81 4.29 -2.76
CA GLY A 343 26.38 2.94 -2.62
C GLY A 343 25.32 1.85 -2.51
N GLY A 344 25.74 0.59 -2.53
CA GLY A 344 24.84 -0.57 -2.48
C GLY A 344 25.35 -1.77 -3.28
N LEU A 345 24.64 -2.89 -3.15
CA LEU A 345 24.80 -4.03 -4.06
C LEU A 345 24.44 -3.64 -5.50
N ILE A 346 25.16 -4.23 -6.47
CA ILE A 346 25.01 -3.95 -7.90
C ILE A 346 24.16 -5.03 -8.57
N TYR A 347 23.10 -4.58 -9.22
CA TYR A 347 22.16 -5.39 -10.00
C TYR A 347 22.02 -4.85 -11.43
N PHE A 348 21.54 -5.69 -12.33
CA PHE A 348 21.14 -5.30 -13.67
C PHE A 348 19.69 -5.70 -13.96
N ARG A 349 19.00 -4.94 -14.81
CA ARG A 349 17.65 -5.23 -15.28
C ARG A 349 17.60 -5.06 -16.80
N TYR A 350 17.22 -6.10 -17.51
CA TYR A 350 17.03 -6.08 -18.96
C TYR A 350 15.78 -6.90 -19.28
N VAL A 351 14.72 -6.22 -19.70
CA VAL A 351 13.37 -6.79 -19.74
C VAL A 351 12.62 -6.39 -21.01
N THR A 352 11.49 -7.05 -21.29
CA THR A 352 10.52 -6.64 -22.30
C THR A 352 9.08 -6.75 -21.78
N ASP A 353 8.23 -5.88 -22.33
CA ASP A 353 6.76 -5.91 -22.19
C ASP A 353 6.06 -6.31 -23.50
N VAL A 354 6.81 -6.53 -24.59
CA VAL A 354 6.27 -6.96 -25.90
C VAL A 354 5.76 -8.40 -25.82
N ASP A 355 4.63 -8.68 -26.47
CA ASP A 355 4.02 -10.01 -26.52
C ASP A 355 4.73 -10.94 -27.52
N ALA A 356 5.98 -11.26 -27.19
CA ALA A 356 6.84 -12.22 -27.85
C ALA A 356 7.78 -12.88 -26.84
N GLU A 357 8.47 -13.94 -27.24
CA GLU A 357 9.59 -14.53 -26.48
C GLU A 357 10.80 -13.56 -26.48
N PRO A 358 11.37 -13.21 -25.31
CA PRO A 358 12.52 -12.29 -25.23
C PRO A 358 13.73 -12.75 -26.06
N GLN A 359 14.29 -11.86 -26.88
CA GLN A 359 15.43 -12.16 -27.77
C GLN A 359 16.71 -11.39 -27.44
N GLY A 360 16.61 -10.27 -26.71
CA GLY A 360 17.77 -9.43 -26.41
C GLY A 360 18.84 -10.18 -25.62
N LYS A 361 20.11 -9.97 -25.96
CA LYS A 361 21.25 -10.46 -25.18
C LYS A 361 22.37 -9.42 -25.18
N ILE A 362 22.89 -9.14 -23.99
CA ILE A 362 24.03 -8.25 -23.78
C ILE A 362 25.13 -8.94 -22.99
N ARG A 363 26.32 -8.35 -23.03
CA ARG A 363 27.40 -8.58 -22.08
C ARG A 363 27.69 -7.28 -21.34
N ILE A 364 27.83 -7.33 -20.02
CA ILE A 364 28.26 -6.20 -19.20
C ILE A 364 29.58 -6.55 -18.55
N SER A 365 30.61 -5.76 -18.83
CA SER A 365 31.98 -5.95 -18.33
C SER A 365 32.39 -4.79 -17.42
N PHE A 366 32.71 -5.08 -16.17
CA PHE A 366 33.43 -4.16 -15.29
C PHE A 366 34.86 -3.97 -15.84
N VAL A 367 35.30 -2.73 -16.02
CA VAL A 367 36.64 -2.41 -16.53
C VAL A 367 37.67 -2.28 -15.41
N ASP A 368 38.96 -2.41 -15.74
CA ASP A 368 40.06 -2.57 -14.78
C ASP A 368 40.22 -1.39 -13.79
N ASP A 369 39.77 -0.18 -14.14
CA ASP A 369 39.82 1.02 -13.28
C ASP A 369 38.50 1.30 -12.53
N SER A 370 37.54 0.37 -12.59
CA SER A 370 36.27 0.44 -11.88
C SER A 370 36.39 0.01 -10.42
N GLN A 371 35.72 0.70 -9.50
CA GLN A 371 36.03 0.66 -8.06
C GLN A 371 35.08 -0.20 -7.20
N GLN A 372 34.34 -1.13 -7.81
CA GLN A 372 33.48 -2.07 -7.08
C GLN A 372 34.28 -3.11 -6.27
N THR A 373 33.77 -3.49 -5.10
CA THR A 373 34.29 -4.59 -4.29
C THR A 373 33.40 -5.81 -4.40
N ARG A 374 33.92 -7.00 -4.06
CA ARG A 374 33.09 -8.21 -3.91
C ARG A 374 32.28 -8.12 -2.61
N ALA A 375 31.04 -8.60 -2.64
CA ALA A 375 30.21 -8.85 -1.46
C ALA A 375 30.10 -10.36 -1.21
N PRO A 376 29.92 -10.84 0.04
CA PRO A 376 29.66 -12.26 0.31
C PRO A 376 28.42 -12.75 -0.44
N LYS A 377 28.57 -13.81 -1.22
CA LYS A 377 27.52 -14.36 -2.09
C LYS A 377 27.51 -15.88 -2.02
N TYR A 378 26.54 -16.44 -1.31
CA TYR A 378 26.22 -17.86 -1.38
C TYR A 378 25.46 -18.15 -2.67
N VAL A 379 26.00 -19.02 -3.51
CA VAL A 379 25.34 -19.55 -4.71
C VAL A 379 24.91 -20.98 -4.42
N TYR A 380 23.60 -21.23 -4.41
CA TYR A 380 23.01 -22.53 -4.12
C TYR A 380 23.62 -23.65 -4.98
N GLY A 381 23.93 -24.80 -4.36
CA GLY A 381 24.58 -25.93 -5.02
C GLY A 381 26.03 -25.70 -5.51
N THR A 382 26.61 -24.51 -5.29
CA THR A 382 27.96 -24.14 -5.76
C THR A 382 28.88 -23.76 -4.59
N THR A 383 28.42 -22.87 -3.71
CA THR A 383 29.20 -22.35 -2.57
C THR A 383 29.08 -23.28 -1.37
N SER A 384 30.19 -23.58 -0.68
CA SER A 384 30.14 -24.30 0.61
C SER A 384 29.88 -23.36 1.80
N ASP A 385 29.46 -23.90 2.94
CA ASP A 385 29.22 -23.10 4.14
C ASP A 385 30.53 -22.51 4.70
N GLU A 386 31.64 -23.24 4.59
CA GLU A 386 33.00 -22.79 4.90
C GLU A 386 33.48 -21.73 3.90
N GLU A 387 33.15 -21.87 2.61
CA GLU A 387 33.54 -20.92 1.58
C GLU A 387 32.81 -19.59 1.77
N PHE A 388 31.51 -19.63 2.07
CA PHE A 388 30.75 -18.44 2.44
C PHE A 388 31.27 -17.82 3.75
N ALA A 389 31.72 -18.63 4.72
CA ALA A 389 32.40 -18.09 5.89
C ALA A 389 33.72 -17.39 5.52
N SER A 390 34.53 -17.95 4.61
CA SER A 390 35.73 -17.30 4.04
C SER A 390 35.37 -15.96 3.37
N MET A 391 34.31 -15.91 2.57
CA MET A 391 33.79 -14.66 1.98
C MET A 391 33.37 -13.66 3.05
N MET A 392 32.61 -14.07 4.07
CA MET A 392 32.16 -13.17 5.13
C MET A 392 33.35 -12.55 5.88
N GLY A 393 34.46 -13.28 6.05
CA GLY A 393 35.71 -12.74 6.59
C GLY A 393 36.43 -11.78 5.63
N LYS A 394 36.55 -12.15 4.34
CA LYS A 394 37.36 -11.43 3.35
C LYS A 394 36.66 -10.22 2.73
N TYR A 395 35.33 -10.25 2.60
CA TYR A 395 34.51 -9.27 1.90
C TYR A 395 33.64 -8.51 2.91
N VAL A 396 34.13 -7.34 3.31
CA VAL A 396 33.47 -6.48 4.32
C VAL A 396 32.54 -5.49 3.62
N THR A 397 31.34 -5.96 3.27
CA THR A 397 30.23 -5.14 2.72
C THR A 397 29.06 -5.08 3.71
N PRO A 398 28.20 -4.04 3.66
CA PRO A 398 27.04 -3.92 4.56
C PRO A 398 25.98 -5.02 4.41
N GLU A 399 25.94 -5.66 3.23
CA GLU A 399 24.96 -6.67 2.84
C GLU A 399 25.66 -7.98 2.45
N ALA A 400 24.95 -9.09 2.61
CA ALA A 400 25.34 -10.43 2.15
C ALA A 400 24.19 -11.10 1.37
N ILE A 401 24.53 -11.91 0.37
CA ILE A 401 23.62 -12.45 -0.63
C ILE A 401 23.50 -13.97 -0.49
N PHE A 402 22.28 -14.49 -0.61
CA PHE A 402 21.98 -15.90 -0.83
C PHE A 402 21.14 -16.04 -2.10
N TYR A 403 21.67 -16.74 -3.11
CA TYR A 403 21.16 -16.72 -4.48
C TYR A 403 20.91 -18.14 -5.03
N SER A 404 19.85 -18.27 -5.81
CA SER A 404 19.50 -19.44 -6.62
C SER A 404 18.73 -19.00 -7.87
N ASP A 405 18.50 -19.92 -8.81
CA ASP A 405 17.78 -19.71 -10.06
C ASP A 405 16.38 -19.06 -9.96
N TYR A 406 15.73 -19.11 -8.79
CA TYR A 406 14.35 -18.65 -8.60
C TYR A 406 14.20 -17.54 -7.54
N LEU A 407 15.04 -17.56 -6.50
CA LEU A 407 14.96 -16.63 -5.37
C LEU A 407 16.32 -16.03 -4.99
N LEU A 408 16.22 -14.84 -4.42
CA LEU A 408 17.29 -14.05 -3.85
C LEU A 408 16.89 -13.62 -2.44
N ALA A 409 17.66 -14.03 -1.43
CA ALA A 409 17.57 -13.46 -0.08
C ALA A 409 18.78 -12.54 0.16
N VAL A 410 18.53 -11.34 0.67
CA VAL A 410 19.60 -10.36 0.98
C VAL A 410 19.43 -9.90 2.43
N ALA A 411 20.47 -10.15 3.23
CA ALA A 411 20.50 -9.76 4.63
C ALA A 411 21.53 -8.65 4.85
N THR A 412 21.32 -7.81 5.88
CA THR A 412 22.44 -7.04 6.42
C THR A 412 23.52 -7.99 6.97
N ARG A 413 24.77 -7.55 6.93
CA ARG A 413 25.94 -8.34 7.36
C ARG A 413 25.74 -8.91 8.76
N ASP A 414 25.22 -8.12 9.70
CA ASP A 414 25.04 -8.53 11.10
C ASP A 414 23.98 -9.63 11.27
N ARG A 415 22.93 -9.66 10.43
CA ARG A 415 21.92 -10.73 10.46
C ARG A 415 22.38 -12.00 9.75
N ALA A 416 23.09 -11.86 8.63
CA ALA A 416 23.77 -12.98 7.99
C ALA A 416 24.74 -13.64 8.97
N LEU A 417 25.55 -12.84 9.66
CA LEU A 417 26.42 -13.29 10.76
C LEU A 417 25.63 -13.98 11.88
N THR A 418 24.61 -13.33 12.44
CA THR A 418 23.85 -13.83 13.60
C THR A 418 23.11 -15.14 13.32
N TYR A 419 22.53 -15.30 12.12
CA TYR A 419 21.62 -16.42 11.81
C TYR A 419 22.22 -17.41 10.81
N SER A 420 22.50 -17.01 9.57
CA SER A 420 22.85 -17.99 8.52
C SER A 420 24.18 -18.70 8.74
N MET A 421 25.09 -18.15 9.55
CA MET A 421 26.37 -18.78 9.88
C MET A 421 26.25 -20.11 10.65
N LYS A 422 25.12 -20.40 11.29
CA LYS A 422 24.86 -21.68 11.98
C LYS A 422 23.95 -22.63 11.17
N GLU A 423 23.50 -22.22 9.98
CA GLU A 423 22.55 -22.97 9.15
C GLU A 423 23.25 -23.73 8.01
N ASP A 424 22.80 -24.95 7.73
CA ASP A 424 23.00 -25.63 6.44
C ASP A 424 22.23 -24.86 5.37
N LYS A 425 22.94 -24.08 4.55
CA LYS A 425 22.31 -23.16 3.59
C LYS A 425 21.71 -23.90 2.40
N ASN A 426 22.20 -25.09 2.05
CA ASN A 426 21.57 -25.91 1.03
C ASN A 426 20.22 -26.46 1.54
N LYS A 427 20.15 -26.97 2.76
CA LYS A 427 18.90 -27.45 3.36
C LYS A 427 17.89 -26.32 3.57
N TRP A 428 18.34 -25.15 4.03
CA TRP A 428 17.50 -23.95 4.17
C TRP A 428 16.93 -23.49 2.81
N ILE A 429 17.75 -23.39 1.76
CA ILE A 429 17.29 -22.96 0.43
C ILE A 429 16.39 -24.02 -0.23
N ASN A 430 16.63 -25.32 -0.04
CA ASN A 430 15.67 -26.36 -0.46
C ASN A 430 14.30 -26.18 0.23
N GLY A 431 14.30 -25.82 1.52
CA GLY A 431 13.06 -25.52 2.26
C GLY A 431 12.32 -24.31 1.68
N LEU A 432 13.04 -23.29 1.21
CA LEU A 432 12.45 -22.17 0.47
C LEU A 432 11.89 -22.61 -0.89
N HIS A 433 12.67 -23.35 -1.69
CA HIS A 433 12.24 -23.85 -3.01
C HIS A 433 10.99 -24.72 -2.93
N PHE A 434 10.87 -25.57 -1.90
CA PHE A 434 9.67 -26.38 -1.68
C PHE A 434 8.42 -25.53 -1.46
N ILE A 435 8.50 -24.47 -0.65
CA ILE A 435 7.38 -23.54 -0.43
C ILE A 435 6.99 -22.88 -1.75
N LEU A 436 7.96 -22.31 -2.48
CA LEU A 436 7.71 -21.66 -3.78
C LEU A 436 7.07 -22.61 -4.81
N GLU A 437 7.55 -23.84 -4.91
CA GLU A 437 6.95 -24.84 -5.80
C GLU A 437 5.48 -25.11 -5.44
N LYS A 438 5.14 -25.23 -4.16
CA LYS A 438 3.77 -25.54 -3.73
C LYS A 438 2.81 -24.38 -3.89
N GLU A 439 3.29 -23.14 -3.79
CA GLU A 439 2.50 -21.95 -4.13
C GLU A 439 2.26 -21.80 -5.65
N ASP A 440 3.28 -22.07 -6.48
CA ASP A 440 3.11 -22.18 -7.94
C ASP A 440 2.18 -23.37 -8.31
N GLU A 441 2.26 -24.50 -7.60
CA GLU A 441 1.44 -25.70 -7.84
C GLU A 441 -0.05 -25.44 -7.58
N ILE A 442 -0.41 -24.82 -6.45
CA ILE A 442 -1.82 -24.47 -6.15
C ILE A 442 -2.32 -23.27 -6.97
N SER A 443 -1.40 -22.41 -7.43
CA SER A 443 -1.66 -21.42 -8.49
C SER A 443 -1.90 -22.08 -9.87
N GLY A 444 -1.87 -23.41 -9.97
CA GLY A 444 -2.11 -24.14 -11.21
C GLY A 444 -1.05 -23.89 -12.28
N LEU A 445 0.21 -23.70 -11.88
CA LEU A 445 1.34 -23.48 -12.79
C LEU A 445 2.14 -24.78 -13.01
N ASP A 446 2.22 -25.18 -14.28
CA ASP A 446 2.77 -26.46 -14.73
C ASP A 446 3.50 -26.25 -16.07
N ASN A 447 4.75 -26.72 -16.15
CA ASN A 447 5.58 -26.60 -17.36
C ASN A 447 5.28 -27.66 -18.43
N SER A 448 4.42 -28.64 -18.12
CA SER A 448 3.91 -29.64 -19.06
C SER A 448 2.60 -29.23 -19.74
N ASP A 449 2.03 -28.09 -19.38
CA ASP A 449 0.80 -27.59 -19.98
C ASP A 449 0.98 -27.19 -21.46
N ALA A 450 -0.07 -27.35 -22.26
CA ALA A 450 -0.06 -26.93 -23.67
C ALA A 450 -0.14 -25.39 -23.83
N ASN A 451 -0.67 -24.69 -22.84
CA ASN A 451 -0.81 -23.23 -22.81
C ASN A 451 0.32 -22.59 -22.00
N ALA A 452 1.22 -21.88 -22.67
CA ALA A 452 2.36 -21.20 -22.05
C ALA A 452 1.97 -20.13 -21.00
N MET A 453 0.73 -19.64 -21.00
CA MET A 453 0.23 -18.76 -19.93
C MET A 453 0.10 -19.47 -18.56
N HIS A 454 0.27 -20.79 -18.52
CA HIS A 454 0.27 -21.61 -17.30
C HIS A 454 1.64 -22.18 -16.94
N HIS A 455 2.68 -21.92 -17.72
CA HIS A 455 4.03 -22.32 -17.35
C HIS A 455 4.52 -21.54 -16.13
N ARG A 456 5.30 -22.20 -15.28
CA ARG A 456 6.06 -21.59 -14.19
C ARG A 456 7.15 -20.68 -14.78
N MET A 457 7.83 -19.93 -13.92
CA MET A 457 8.94 -19.07 -14.31
C MET A 457 10.14 -19.89 -14.82
N LYS A 458 10.89 -19.34 -15.78
CA LYS A 458 12.07 -20.01 -16.36
C LYS A 458 13.23 -20.01 -15.34
N SER A 459 14.01 -21.09 -15.30
CA SER A 459 15.20 -21.19 -14.42
C SER A 459 16.19 -20.06 -14.72
N GLY A 460 16.65 -19.35 -13.68
CA GLY A 460 17.51 -18.18 -13.79
C GLY A 460 16.76 -16.84 -13.84
N GLU A 461 15.43 -16.85 -14.03
CA GLU A 461 14.61 -15.66 -13.82
C GLU A 461 14.29 -15.49 -12.32
N ILE A 462 15.11 -14.74 -11.59
CA ILE A 462 14.89 -14.48 -10.17
C ILE A 462 13.57 -13.71 -9.98
N ARG A 463 12.56 -14.36 -9.39
CA ARG A 463 11.22 -13.76 -9.20
C ARG A 463 10.87 -13.44 -7.75
N TYR A 464 11.63 -13.92 -6.77
CA TYR A 464 11.36 -13.66 -5.35
C TYR A 464 12.56 -12.98 -4.68
N LEU A 465 12.35 -11.78 -4.13
CA LEU A 465 13.31 -11.07 -3.27
C LEU A 465 12.82 -11.10 -1.81
N MET A 466 13.70 -11.50 -0.89
CA MET A 466 13.46 -11.57 0.55
C MET A 466 14.47 -10.67 1.28
N ILE A 467 14.00 -9.66 2.03
CA ILE A 467 14.87 -8.61 2.63
C ILE A 467 14.55 -8.30 4.10
N GLU A 468 15.51 -7.70 4.81
CA GLU A 468 15.29 -7.08 6.12
C GLU A 468 14.79 -5.63 5.94
N ASN A 469 13.79 -5.20 6.71
CA ASN A 469 13.33 -3.80 6.67
C ASN A 469 13.07 -3.23 8.08
N ALA A 470 12.65 -1.96 8.11
CA ALA A 470 12.30 -1.22 9.34
C ALA A 470 10.78 -1.18 9.63
N SER A 471 9.97 -2.12 9.13
CA SER A 471 8.53 -2.16 9.44
C SER A 471 8.26 -2.74 10.83
N THR A 472 6.99 -2.75 11.25
CA THR A 472 6.53 -3.36 12.51
C THR A 472 6.14 -4.83 12.37
N SER A 473 5.77 -5.23 11.15
CA SER A 473 5.26 -6.55 10.78
C SER A 473 5.89 -6.98 9.45
N PRO A 474 6.05 -8.29 9.20
CA PRO A 474 6.25 -8.81 7.85
C PRO A 474 5.20 -8.25 6.87
N HIS A 475 5.59 -8.08 5.61
CA HIS A 475 4.66 -7.74 4.52
C HIS A 475 5.22 -8.09 3.14
N ALA A 476 4.32 -8.25 2.19
CA ALA A 476 4.61 -8.31 0.76
C ALA A 476 4.28 -7.00 0.04
N THR A 477 4.96 -6.73 -1.07
CA THR A 477 4.63 -5.63 -1.99
C THR A 477 5.18 -5.92 -3.39
N ASP A 478 5.01 -4.99 -4.31
CA ASP A 478 5.71 -5.02 -5.61
C ASP A 478 7.23 -5.19 -5.38
N TRP A 479 7.83 -6.12 -6.12
CA TRP A 479 9.24 -6.51 -6.13
C TRP A 479 9.74 -7.43 -5.00
N TYR A 480 9.20 -7.37 -3.78
CA TYR A 480 9.79 -8.09 -2.63
C TYR A 480 8.82 -8.46 -1.51
N THR A 481 9.26 -9.43 -0.69
CA THR A 481 8.74 -9.72 0.65
C THR A 481 9.73 -9.22 1.70
N ALA A 482 9.22 -8.65 2.79
CA ALA A 482 10.03 -7.90 3.74
C ALA A 482 9.78 -8.33 5.18
N TYR A 483 10.87 -8.46 5.94
CA TYR A 483 10.85 -9.03 7.28
C TYR A 483 11.51 -8.06 8.29
N PRO A 484 10.78 -7.61 9.32
CA PRO A 484 11.34 -6.72 10.35
C PRO A 484 12.32 -7.47 11.25
N GLU A 485 13.16 -6.73 12.00
CA GLU A 485 14.23 -7.24 12.87
C GLU A 485 13.86 -8.51 13.68
N ASN A 486 12.69 -8.53 14.32
CA ASN A 486 12.22 -9.63 15.17
C ASN A 486 11.82 -10.91 14.41
N SER A 487 11.80 -10.84 13.08
CA SER A 487 11.36 -11.88 12.15
C SER A 487 12.46 -12.29 11.17
N VAL A 488 13.63 -11.64 11.19
CA VAL A 488 14.73 -11.93 10.24
C VAL A 488 15.22 -13.38 10.34
N ASN A 489 15.27 -13.94 11.55
CA ASN A 489 15.58 -15.36 11.75
C ASN A 489 14.57 -16.30 11.09
N ARG A 490 13.32 -15.85 10.86
CA ARG A 490 12.23 -16.65 10.31
C ARG A 490 12.30 -16.78 8.79
N TYR A 491 13.07 -15.92 8.09
CA TYR A 491 13.42 -16.13 6.67
C TYR A 491 14.86 -16.63 6.46
N LEU A 492 15.80 -16.34 7.38
CA LEU A 492 17.23 -16.73 7.26
C LEU A 492 17.61 -18.08 7.93
N THR A 493 16.64 -18.90 8.35
CA THR A 493 16.92 -20.23 8.95
C THR A 493 15.94 -21.29 8.45
N TYR A 494 16.38 -22.54 8.34
CA TYR A 494 15.52 -23.69 8.00
C TYR A 494 14.45 -23.93 9.07
N SER A 495 14.78 -23.72 10.34
CA SER A 495 13.81 -23.83 11.45
C SER A 495 12.73 -22.74 11.41
N GLY A 496 13.08 -21.57 10.87
CA GLY A 496 12.18 -20.44 10.64
C GLY A 496 11.31 -20.60 9.40
N THR A 497 11.88 -21.09 8.29
CA THR A 497 11.17 -21.28 7.03
C THR A 497 10.41 -22.59 7.01
N TYR A 498 11.10 -23.71 6.74
CA TYR A 498 10.46 -25.02 6.61
C TYR A 498 9.87 -25.54 7.94
N GLY A 499 10.46 -25.16 9.08
CA GLY A 499 9.97 -25.51 10.41
C GLY A 499 8.80 -24.64 10.92
N GLN A 500 8.57 -23.46 10.35
CA GLN A 500 7.44 -22.56 10.72
C GLN A 500 6.88 -21.82 9.49
N PRO A 501 6.44 -22.54 8.44
CA PRO A 501 6.29 -22.01 7.08
C PRO A 501 5.22 -20.92 6.92
N TRP A 502 4.32 -20.79 7.90
CA TRP A 502 3.20 -19.84 7.84
C TRP A 502 3.65 -18.42 7.49
N MET A 503 4.65 -17.87 8.19
CA MET A 503 5.01 -16.46 7.99
C MET A 503 5.55 -16.23 6.56
N LEU A 504 6.45 -17.10 6.10
CA LEU A 504 7.05 -16.96 4.77
C LEU A 504 6.01 -17.20 3.66
N GLY A 505 5.22 -18.28 3.77
CA GLY A 505 4.20 -18.63 2.78
C GLY A 505 2.91 -17.79 2.87
N HIS A 506 2.86 -16.83 3.80
CA HIS A 506 1.87 -15.76 3.81
C HIS A 506 2.40 -14.58 2.99
N GLU A 507 3.62 -14.11 3.28
CA GLU A 507 4.22 -13.01 2.50
C GLU A 507 4.44 -13.37 1.03
N VAL A 508 4.92 -14.57 0.72
CA VAL A 508 5.06 -14.99 -0.68
C VAL A 508 3.68 -15.23 -1.32
N GLY A 509 2.71 -15.77 -0.56
CA GLY A 509 1.34 -15.99 -1.02
C GLY A 509 0.63 -14.72 -1.48
N HIS A 510 0.92 -13.56 -0.86
CA HIS A 510 0.41 -12.27 -1.33
C HIS A 510 0.86 -11.94 -2.77
N GLN A 511 2.07 -12.35 -3.17
CA GLN A 511 2.56 -12.21 -4.55
C GLN A 511 1.94 -13.23 -5.52
N HIS A 512 1.13 -14.17 -5.03
CA HIS A 512 0.35 -15.12 -5.84
C HIS A 512 -1.13 -14.74 -6.02
N GLN A 513 -1.69 -13.90 -5.13
CA GLN A 513 -3.09 -13.49 -5.14
C GLN A 513 -3.54 -12.89 -6.48
N GLN A 514 -4.68 -13.35 -6.99
CA GLN A 514 -5.31 -12.81 -8.20
C GLN A 514 -6.51 -11.90 -7.88
N SER A 515 -6.46 -10.66 -8.37
CA SER A 515 -7.43 -9.61 -8.01
C SER A 515 -8.87 -9.85 -8.48
N ALA A 516 -9.10 -10.81 -9.39
CA ALA A 516 -10.39 -11.06 -10.03
C ALA A 516 -11.47 -11.57 -9.06
N TYR A 517 -11.11 -12.50 -8.18
CA TYR A 517 -12.01 -13.07 -7.15
C TYR A 517 -11.74 -12.53 -5.74
N GLN A 518 -10.76 -11.63 -5.58
CA GLN A 518 -10.36 -11.04 -4.30
C GLN A 518 -11.37 -9.96 -3.85
N ILE A 519 -12.50 -10.41 -3.32
CA ILE A 519 -13.58 -9.61 -2.73
C ILE A 519 -13.10 -8.78 -1.51
N ASN A 520 -13.91 -7.83 -1.06
CA ASN A 520 -13.59 -6.92 0.02
C ASN A 520 -13.16 -7.68 1.29
N LYS A 521 -12.11 -7.18 1.95
CA LYS A 521 -11.46 -7.77 3.13
C LYS A 521 -10.95 -9.21 2.97
N SER A 522 -10.94 -9.77 1.77
CA SER A 522 -10.44 -11.12 1.56
C SER A 522 -8.90 -11.21 1.44
N THR A 523 -8.16 -10.09 1.40
CA THR A 523 -6.68 -10.09 1.25
C THR A 523 -5.98 -10.96 2.29
N GLU A 524 -6.28 -10.77 3.57
CA GLU A 524 -5.66 -11.53 4.68
C GLU A 524 -6.19 -12.97 4.80
N SER A 525 -7.19 -13.33 3.98
CA SER A 525 -7.79 -14.67 3.94
C SER A 525 -7.35 -15.48 2.72
N THR A 526 -7.51 -14.99 1.49
CA THR A 526 -7.19 -15.70 0.24
C THR A 526 -5.69 -15.97 0.09
N VAL A 527 -4.83 -15.15 0.70
CA VAL A 527 -3.40 -15.45 0.86
C VAL A 527 -3.16 -16.83 1.50
N ASN A 528 -4.02 -17.25 2.43
CA ASN A 528 -3.87 -18.53 3.11
C ASN A 528 -4.24 -19.75 2.23
N ILE A 529 -4.70 -19.56 0.99
CA ILE A 529 -4.78 -20.64 0.00
C ILE A 529 -3.37 -21.18 -0.27
N TYR A 530 -2.41 -20.28 -0.49
CA TYR A 530 -1.00 -20.60 -0.73
C TYR A 530 -0.32 -21.08 0.56
N THR A 531 -0.51 -20.34 1.66
CA THR A 531 0.05 -20.68 2.98
C THR A 531 -0.42 -22.05 3.48
N TRP A 532 -1.69 -22.41 3.24
CA TRP A 532 -2.23 -23.71 3.63
C TRP A 532 -1.62 -24.85 2.79
N MET A 533 -1.53 -24.69 1.47
CA MET A 533 -0.90 -25.68 0.59
C MET A 533 0.56 -25.96 1.02
N ALA A 534 1.33 -24.89 1.27
CA ALA A 534 2.71 -25.01 1.73
C ALA A 534 2.81 -25.78 3.06
N PHE A 535 1.96 -25.45 4.05
CA PHE A 535 1.95 -26.13 5.35
C PHE A 535 1.57 -27.62 5.23
N LYS A 536 0.46 -27.92 4.53
CA LYS A 536 -0.04 -29.28 4.26
C LYS A 536 1.00 -30.17 3.61
N GLU A 537 1.64 -29.69 2.55
CA GLU A 537 2.61 -30.50 1.80
C GLU A 537 3.94 -30.66 2.55
N ILE A 538 4.32 -29.73 3.43
CA ILE A 538 5.47 -29.88 4.34
C ILE A 538 5.22 -31.00 5.37
N ASP A 539 4.05 -31.01 6.02
CA ASP A 539 3.71 -32.07 6.98
C ASP A 539 3.67 -33.45 6.32
N LYS A 540 3.05 -33.55 5.14
CA LYS A 540 3.01 -34.74 4.29
C LYS A 540 4.40 -35.21 3.86
N ALA A 541 5.30 -34.31 3.44
CA ALA A 541 6.67 -34.65 3.06
C ALA A 541 7.50 -35.21 4.23
N GLU A 542 7.21 -34.72 5.44
CA GLU A 542 7.84 -35.17 6.70
C GLU A 542 7.13 -36.40 7.33
N GLY A 543 6.13 -36.98 6.64
CA GLY A 543 5.40 -38.16 7.12
C GLY A 543 4.47 -37.89 8.31
N ARG A 544 4.16 -36.63 8.61
CA ARG A 544 3.15 -36.24 9.61
C ARG A 544 1.74 -36.42 9.03
N PRO A 545 0.72 -36.74 9.84
CA PRO A 545 -0.66 -36.76 9.39
C PRO A 545 -1.08 -35.36 8.88
N GLU A 546 -1.82 -35.29 7.78
CA GLU A 546 -2.41 -34.04 7.28
C GLU A 546 -3.32 -33.44 8.38
N PRO A 547 -3.00 -32.25 8.94
CA PRO A 547 -3.77 -31.68 10.02
C PRO A 547 -5.00 -30.94 9.48
N ASN A 548 -5.98 -30.72 10.35
CA ASN A 548 -7.07 -29.79 10.06
C ASN A 548 -6.62 -28.37 10.41
N ARG A 549 -6.49 -27.47 9.42
CA ARG A 549 -5.93 -26.11 9.60
C ARG A 549 -6.69 -25.32 10.67
N THR A 550 -8.02 -25.30 10.58
CA THR A 550 -8.89 -24.70 11.60
C THR A 550 -9.36 -25.78 12.59
N PRO A 551 -9.02 -25.68 13.90
CA PRO A 551 -9.47 -26.62 14.92
C PRO A 551 -11.00 -26.71 15.07
N GLU A 552 -11.50 -27.88 15.46
CA GLU A 552 -12.93 -28.19 15.67
C GLU A 552 -13.67 -27.12 16.48
N ALA A 553 -13.14 -26.74 17.65
CA ALA A 553 -13.73 -25.72 18.51
C ALA A 553 -13.83 -24.32 17.85
N LYS A 554 -13.02 -24.01 16.82
CA LYS A 554 -13.18 -22.79 16.01
C LYS A 554 -14.33 -22.92 15.03
N TRP A 555 -14.47 -24.07 14.36
CA TRP A 555 -15.64 -24.38 13.52
C TRP A 555 -16.94 -24.33 14.33
N ASP A 556 -16.99 -24.99 15.49
CA ASP A 556 -18.14 -24.96 16.41
C ASP A 556 -18.55 -23.53 16.77
N THR A 557 -17.56 -22.68 17.07
CA THR A 557 -17.79 -21.27 17.43
C THR A 557 -18.35 -20.48 16.26
N VAL A 558 -17.79 -20.62 15.05
CA VAL A 558 -18.28 -19.90 13.86
C VAL A 558 -19.66 -20.42 13.43
N GLN A 559 -19.93 -21.73 13.54
CA GLN A 559 -21.26 -22.28 13.31
C GLN A 559 -22.30 -21.75 14.32
N LYS A 560 -21.92 -21.65 15.60
CA LYS A 560 -22.80 -21.25 16.71
C LYS A 560 -23.05 -19.74 16.83
N TYR A 561 -22.19 -18.90 16.24
CA TYR A 561 -22.29 -17.44 16.37
C TYR A 561 -22.38 -16.67 15.05
N TYR A 562 -21.74 -17.11 13.96
CA TYR A 562 -21.82 -16.43 12.65
C TYR A 562 -22.83 -17.11 11.72
N LEU A 563 -22.70 -18.41 11.46
CA LEU A 563 -23.62 -19.16 10.58
C LEU A 563 -25.00 -19.41 11.22
N SER A 564 -25.16 -19.09 12.51
CA SER A 564 -26.44 -19.09 13.23
C SER A 564 -27.26 -17.81 13.05
N LEU A 565 -26.68 -16.74 12.52
CA LEU A 565 -27.37 -15.45 12.33
C LEU A 565 -28.50 -15.58 11.28
N PRO A 566 -29.50 -14.67 11.32
CA PRO A 566 -30.36 -14.39 10.17
C PRO A 566 -29.51 -14.22 8.90
N ILE A 567 -30.02 -14.66 7.76
CA ILE A 567 -29.22 -14.72 6.53
C ILE A 567 -28.75 -13.31 6.13
N GLU A 568 -29.65 -12.33 6.24
CA GLU A 568 -29.43 -10.91 6.02
C GLU A 568 -28.35 -10.28 6.93
N GLU A 569 -28.12 -10.81 8.13
CA GLU A 569 -27.08 -10.35 9.07
C GLU A 569 -25.70 -10.99 8.82
N ARG A 570 -25.63 -12.09 8.06
CA ARG A 570 -24.35 -12.69 7.64
C ARG A 570 -23.76 -11.84 6.51
N ILE A 571 -22.68 -11.15 6.81
CA ILE A 571 -21.99 -10.22 5.92
C ILE A 571 -20.47 -10.48 6.04
N TYR A 572 -19.87 -11.06 5.00
CA TYR A 572 -18.47 -11.52 5.01
C TYR A 572 -17.47 -10.38 5.31
N ASP A 573 -17.73 -9.20 4.73
CA ASP A 573 -16.89 -8.01 4.83
C ASP A 573 -17.36 -7.00 5.90
N MET A 574 -18.20 -7.43 6.85
CA MET A 574 -18.66 -6.61 7.99
C MET A 574 -17.47 -6.00 8.78
N ALA A 575 -17.73 -4.98 9.60
CA ALA A 575 -16.66 -4.25 10.27
C ALA A 575 -15.80 -5.16 11.16
N ASP A 576 -14.51 -4.84 11.22
CA ASP A 576 -13.51 -5.77 11.79
C ASP A 576 -13.63 -5.89 13.30
N ALA A 577 -14.20 -4.89 13.97
CA ALA A 577 -14.61 -4.97 15.37
C ALA A 577 -15.79 -5.93 15.55
N ASP A 578 -16.86 -5.76 14.77
CA ASP A 578 -18.09 -6.54 14.84
C ASP A 578 -17.81 -8.04 14.63
N LEU A 579 -17.04 -8.39 13.59
CA LEU A 579 -16.66 -9.78 13.31
C LEU A 579 -15.74 -10.36 14.41
N GLN A 580 -14.92 -9.51 15.04
CA GLN A 580 -14.02 -9.92 16.13
C GLN A 580 -14.76 -10.12 17.48
N GLU A 581 -15.79 -9.31 17.76
CA GLU A 581 -16.67 -9.48 18.92
C GLU A 581 -17.60 -10.68 18.76
N LEU A 582 -18.16 -10.87 17.56
CA LEU A 582 -19.06 -11.96 17.23
C LEU A 582 -18.40 -13.33 17.44
N ASN A 583 -17.19 -13.52 16.88
CA ASN A 583 -16.48 -14.82 16.89
C ASN A 583 -15.64 -15.09 18.15
N LYS A 584 -15.98 -14.43 19.27
CA LYS A 584 -15.52 -14.75 20.65
C LYS A 584 -14.01 -14.98 20.81
N GLY A 585 -13.21 -14.18 20.10
CA GLY A 585 -11.74 -14.17 20.21
C GLY A 585 -10.99 -14.97 19.13
N ILE A 586 -11.70 -15.62 18.19
CA ILE A 586 -11.08 -16.11 16.94
C ILE A 586 -10.66 -14.91 16.09
N ASN A 587 -9.50 -14.95 15.44
CA ASN A 587 -9.07 -13.85 14.57
C ASN A 587 -10.03 -13.74 13.37
N ARG A 588 -10.59 -12.54 13.16
CA ARG A 588 -11.50 -12.20 12.06
C ARG A 588 -11.06 -12.71 10.68
N ASP A 589 -9.75 -12.77 10.40
CA ASP A 589 -9.21 -13.20 9.10
C ASP A 589 -9.14 -14.74 8.98
N GLU A 590 -9.05 -15.46 10.10
CA GLU A 590 -9.24 -16.92 10.11
C GLU A 590 -10.68 -17.28 9.78
N VAL A 591 -11.66 -16.55 10.32
CA VAL A 591 -13.09 -16.73 10.03
C VAL A 591 -13.37 -16.45 8.55
N ARG A 592 -12.81 -15.36 8.00
CA ARG A 592 -12.87 -15.03 6.57
C ARG A 592 -12.20 -16.08 5.68
N PHE A 593 -11.29 -16.91 6.20
CA PHE A 593 -10.71 -18.03 5.44
C PHE A 593 -11.58 -19.28 5.41
N MET A 594 -12.46 -19.51 6.39
CA MET A 594 -13.25 -20.75 6.49
C MET A 594 -14.06 -21.15 5.21
N PRO A 595 -14.72 -20.25 4.46
CA PRO A 595 -15.34 -20.62 3.18
C PRO A 595 -14.33 -21.11 2.12
N TRP A 596 -13.09 -20.60 2.15
CA TRP A 596 -12.02 -21.03 1.25
C TRP A 596 -11.39 -22.35 1.74
N GLU A 597 -11.22 -22.52 3.05
CA GLU A 597 -10.84 -23.80 3.67
C GLU A 597 -11.83 -24.92 3.29
N GLN A 598 -13.13 -24.60 3.21
CA GLN A 598 -14.17 -25.53 2.77
C GLN A 598 -13.92 -26.12 1.37
N PHE A 599 -13.51 -25.32 0.38
CA PHE A 599 -13.29 -25.87 -0.97
C PHE A 599 -12.09 -26.82 -1.05
N PHE A 600 -11.07 -26.68 -0.19
CA PHE A 600 -9.97 -27.66 -0.11
C PHE A 600 -10.46 -29.07 0.25
N PHE A 601 -11.36 -29.21 1.23
CA PHE A 601 -11.88 -30.53 1.60
C PHE A 601 -13.13 -30.95 0.82
N VAL A 602 -13.97 -30.01 0.36
CA VAL A 602 -15.19 -30.29 -0.44
C VAL A 602 -14.86 -30.68 -1.88
N PHE A 603 -13.89 -30.04 -2.54
CA PHE A 603 -13.57 -30.28 -3.96
C PHE A 603 -12.11 -30.73 -4.22
N GLY A 604 -11.23 -30.61 -3.23
CA GLY A 604 -9.81 -30.94 -3.38
C GLY A 604 -8.99 -29.81 -4.02
N ASP A 605 -7.67 -29.94 -3.94
CA ASP A 605 -6.69 -28.91 -4.38
C ASP A 605 -6.88 -28.49 -5.85
N GLN A 606 -7.45 -29.37 -6.69
CA GLN A 606 -7.72 -29.09 -8.11
C GLN A 606 -8.70 -27.93 -8.33
N PHE A 607 -9.65 -27.69 -7.41
CA PHE A 607 -10.56 -26.54 -7.53
C PHE A 607 -9.78 -25.22 -7.64
N TYR A 608 -8.79 -25.03 -6.76
CA TYR A 608 -7.97 -23.82 -6.79
C TYR A 608 -7.03 -23.77 -7.99
N LYS A 609 -6.46 -24.91 -8.40
CA LYS A 609 -5.63 -24.97 -9.61
C LYS A 609 -6.43 -24.53 -10.85
N THR A 610 -7.65 -25.02 -11.00
CA THR A 610 -8.55 -24.64 -12.10
C THR A 610 -9.03 -23.19 -12.00
N LEU A 611 -9.35 -22.69 -10.80
CA LEU A 611 -9.73 -21.28 -10.59
C LEU A 611 -8.62 -20.33 -11.08
N HIS A 612 -7.38 -20.60 -10.72
CA HIS A 612 -6.24 -19.77 -11.13
C HIS A 612 -5.97 -19.81 -12.64
N ARG A 613 -6.23 -20.95 -13.29
CA ARG A 613 -6.11 -21.11 -14.75
C ARG A 613 -7.17 -20.30 -15.47
N ILE A 614 -8.44 -20.50 -15.11
CA ILE A 614 -9.57 -19.82 -15.76
C ILE A 614 -9.49 -18.31 -15.56
N THR A 615 -9.08 -17.82 -14.39
CA THR A 615 -8.80 -16.38 -14.19
C THR A 615 -7.71 -15.85 -15.13
N ARG A 616 -6.66 -16.63 -15.42
CA ARG A 616 -5.64 -16.26 -16.43
C ARG A 616 -6.20 -16.30 -17.84
N GLU A 617 -6.85 -17.40 -18.22
CA GLU A 617 -7.41 -17.65 -19.56
C GLU A 617 -8.48 -16.60 -19.93
N GLU A 618 -9.36 -16.25 -19.00
CA GLU A 618 -10.39 -15.23 -19.18
C GLU A 618 -9.84 -13.80 -19.22
N HIS A 619 -8.51 -13.64 -19.08
CA HIS A 619 -7.80 -12.37 -18.95
C HIS A 619 -8.31 -11.46 -17.79
N LYS A 620 -9.12 -12.00 -16.87
CA LYS A 620 -9.94 -11.22 -15.96
C LYS A 620 -9.10 -10.42 -14.97
N ALA A 621 -9.19 -9.09 -15.09
CA ALA A 621 -8.69 -8.17 -14.08
C ALA A 621 -9.64 -8.11 -12.86
N GLY A 622 -9.16 -7.57 -11.75
CA GLY A 622 -10.04 -7.18 -10.63
C GLY A 622 -11.01 -6.08 -11.05
N GLY A 623 -12.22 -6.10 -10.49
CA GLY A 623 -13.25 -5.09 -10.73
C GLY A 623 -13.58 -4.26 -9.49
N ASN A 624 -14.76 -3.64 -9.50
CA ASN A 624 -15.47 -3.22 -8.30
C ASN A 624 -15.94 -4.44 -7.48
N GLU A 625 -16.44 -4.21 -6.26
CA GLU A 625 -16.78 -5.31 -5.34
C GLU A 625 -17.87 -6.26 -5.86
N GLN A 626 -18.90 -5.72 -6.52
CA GLN A 626 -20.03 -6.52 -7.03
C GLN A 626 -19.58 -7.39 -8.21
N GLU A 627 -18.73 -6.86 -9.08
CA GLU A 627 -18.09 -7.61 -10.17
C GLU A 627 -17.22 -8.75 -9.65
N ARG A 628 -16.44 -8.53 -8.57
CA ARG A 628 -15.61 -9.60 -7.96
C ARG A 628 -16.45 -10.67 -7.29
N ARG A 629 -17.55 -10.30 -6.63
CA ARG A 629 -18.49 -11.26 -6.04
C ARG A 629 -19.18 -12.09 -7.11
N PHE A 630 -19.72 -11.46 -8.15
CA PHE A 630 -20.29 -12.16 -9.30
C PHE A 630 -19.24 -13.09 -9.92
N TYR A 631 -18.03 -12.59 -10.20
CA TYR A 631 -16.96 -13.39 -10.78
C TYR A 631 -16.58 -14.62 -9.92
N LEU A 632 -16.41 -14.44 -8.61
CA LEU A 632 -16.16 -15.53 -7.66
C LEU A 632 -17.29 -16.56 -7.66
N ILE A 633 -18.54 -16.13 -7.48
CA ILE A 633 -19.71 -17.01 -7.36
C ILE A 633 -19.95 -17.79 -8.67
N TRP A 634 -19.87 -17.10 -9.81
CA TRP A 634 -20.07 -17.66 -11.15
C TRP A 634 -18.96 -18.63 -11.53
N THR A 635 -17.70 -18.23 -11.40
CA THR A 635 -16.56 -19.04 -11.82
C THR A 635 -16.36 -20.25 -10.90
N ALA A 636 -16.56 -20.11 -9.58
CA ALA A 636 -16.58 -21.25 -8.66
C ALA A 636 -17.67 -22.27 -9.03
N SER A 637 -18.88 -21.80 -9.36
CA SER A 637 -19.99 -22.68 -9.78
C SER A 637 -19.71 -23.37 -11.12
N ARG A 638 -19.16 -22.62 -12.09
CA ARG A 638 -18.70 -23.15 -13.40
C ARG A 638 -17.60 -24.19 -13.29
N ILE A 639 -16.73 -24.11 -12.29
CA ILE A 639 -15.64 -25.07 -12.05
C ILE A 639 -16.16 -26.32 -11.31
N ALA A 640 -16.95 -26.10 -10.26
CA ALA A 640 -17.54 -27.20 -9.50
C ALA A 640 -18.52 -28.03 -10.36
N GLY A 641 -19.24 -27.38 -11.29
CA GLY A 641 -20.33 -27.99 -12.06
C GLY A 641 -21.64 -28.02 -11.29
N TYR A 642 -21.77 -27.23 -10.22
CA TYR A 642 -22.94 -27.12 -9.37
C TYR A 642 -23.25 -25.65 -9.07
N ASP A 643 -24.51 -25.32 -8.79
CA ASP A 643 -24.88 -23.99 -8.30
C ASP A 643 -24.42 -23.79 -6.84
N LEU A 644 -23.44 -22.92 -6.64
CA LEU A 644 -22.88 -22.62 -5.31
C LEU A 644 -23.48 -21.36 -4.67
N ARG A 645 -24.50 -20.70 -5.26
CA ARG A 645 -25.12 -19.48 -4.69
C ARG A 645 -25.51 -19.69 -3.23
N ASN A 646 -26.21 -20.78 -2.92
CA ASN A 646 -26.57 -21.17 -1.54
C ASN A 646 -25.37 -21.24 -0.56
N HIS A 647 -24.20 -21.69 -1.01
CA HIS A 647 -23.00 -21.72 -0.15
C HIS A 647 -22.48 -20.31 0.12
N PHE A 648 -22.30 -19.49 -0.93
CA PHE A 648 -21.81 -18.12 -0.81
C PHE A 648 -22.78 -17.22 -0.03
N ASP A 649 -24.09 -17.40 -0.27
CA ASP A 649 -25.17 -16.76 0.49
C ASP A 649 -25.08 -17.09 1.98
N ASN A 650 -24.91 -18.36 2.36
CA ASN A 650 -24.82 -18.71 3.78
C ASN A 650 -23.57 -18.18 4.48
N TRP A 651 -22.50 -17.87 3.73
CA TRP A 651 -21.30 -17.20 4.21
C TRP A 651 -21.35 -15.66 4.17
N GLY A 652 -22.40 -15.05 3.59
CA GLY A 652 -22.52 -13.60 3.48
C GLY A 652 -21.73 -12.98 2.32
N ILE A 653 -21.38 -13.78 1.29
CA ILE A 653 -20.72 -13.35 0.06
C ILE A 653 -21.80 -13.22 -1.01
N ARG A 654 -22.37 -12.02 -1.19
CA ARG A 654 -23.54 -11.80 -2.08
C ARG A 654 -23.36 -10.60 -2.98
N VAL A 655 -23.83 -10.71 -4.22
CA VAL A 655 -24.07 -9.56 -5.09
C VAL A 655 -25.31 -8.83 -4.57
N THR A 656 -25.16 -7.54 -4.23
CA THR A 656 -26.21 -6.70 -3.61
C THR A 656 -26.61 -5.51 -4.48
N GLU A 657 -26.11 -5.43 -5.70
CA GLU A 657 -26.48 -4.43 -6.70
C GLU A 657 -27.47 -5.04 -7.68
N ASP A 658 -28.66 -4.45 -7.81
CA ASP A 658 -29.80 -5.03 -8.56
C ASP A 658 -29.44 -5.43 -9.99
N TYR A 659 -28.65 -4.62 -10.70
CA TYR A 659 -28.23 -4.89 -12.07
C TYR A 659 -27.29 -6.10 -12.14
N THR A 660 -26.20 -6.08 -11.38
CA THR A 660 -25.20 -7.17 -11.35
C THR A 660 -25.81 -8.48 -10.84
N LEU A 661 -26.78 -8.40 -9.91
CA LEU A 661 -27.55 -9.54 -9.41
C LEU A 661 -28.50 -10.10 -10.49
N LEU A 662 -29.17 -9.25 -11.26
CA LEU A 662 -30.01 -9.66 -12.39
C LEU A 662 -29.20 -10.37 -13.48
N GLN A 663 -28.03 -9.82 -13.86
CA GLN A 663 -27.17 -10.46 -14.86
C GLN A 663 -26.57 -11.78 -14.35
N MET A 664 -26.22 -11.87 -13.05
CA MET A 664 -25.82 -13.14 -12.43
C MET A 664 -26.94 -14.17 -12.51
N ASN A 665 -28.16 -13.83 -12.09
CA ASN A 665 -29.28 -14.79 -12.09
C ASN A 665 -29.60 -15.31 -13.49
N LYS A 666 -29.57 -14.46 -14.52
CA LYS A 666 -29.69 -14.89 -15.93
C LYS A 666 -28.61 -15.91 -16.32
N LYS A 667 -27.33 -15.63 -16.08
CA LYS A 667 -26.23 -16.59 -16.40
C LYS A 667 -26.43 -17.94 -15.69
N PHE A 668 -26.94 -17.96 -14.46
CA PHE A 668 -27.27 -19.20 -13.74
C PHE A 668 -28.53 -19.92 -14.29
N GLU A 669 -29.57 -19.19 -14.69
CA GLU A 669 -30.77 -19.73 -15.35
C GLU A 669 -30.44 -20.33 -16.72
N GLU A 670 -29.62 -19.65 -17.52
CA GLU A 670 -29.16 -20.08 -18.85
C GLU A 670 -28.26 -21.33 -18.77
N ALA A 671 -27.35 -21.40 -17.80
CA ALA A 671 -26.48 -22.55 -17.60
C ALA A 671 -27.17 -23.74 -16.90
N ASN A 672 -28.30 -23.51 -16.22
CA ASN A 672 -29.12 -24.54 -15.57
C ASN A 672 -28.27 -25.54 -14.72
N LEU A 673 -27.36 -25.01 -13.91
CA LEU A 673 -26.45 -25.82 -13.09
C LEU A 673 -27.23 -26.60 -12.02
N PRO A 674 -26.92 -27.89 -11.79
CA PRO A 674 -27.56 -28.68 -10.74
C PRO A 674 -27.16 -28.17 -9.35
N LEU A 675 -28.03 -28.35 -8.36
CA LEU A 675 -27.62 -28.20 -6.96
C LEU A 675 -26.58 -29.27 -6.58
N PRO A 676 -25.68 -29.00 -5.61
CA PRO A 676 -24.77 -30.01 -5.10
C PRO A 676 -25.53 -31.25 -4.58
N PRO A 677 -25.06 -32.48 -4.87
CA PRO A 677 -25.70 -33.69 -4.39
C PRO A 677 -25.66 -33.75 -2.85
N HIS A 678 -26.67 -34.38 -2.24
CA HIS A 678 -26.82 -34.52 -0.79
C HIS A 678 -26.94 -33.20 0.00
N ASN A 679 -27.15 -32.05 -0.66
CA ASN A 679 -27.38 -30.76 0.00
C ASN A 679 -28.62 -30.75 0.93
N ASP A 680 -29.58 -31.66 0.69
CA ASP A 680 -30.75 -31.88 1.58
C ASP A 680 -30.42 -32.73 2.83
N GLU A 681 -29.29 -33.44 2.84
CA GLU A 681 -28.78 -34.19 4.01
C GLU A 681 -27.88 -33.30 4.88
N ILE A 682 -26.91 -32.64 4.26
CA ILE A 682 -26.05 -31.62 4.88
C ILE A 682 -25.64 -30.56 3.83
N PRO A 683 -26.10 -29.31 3.98
CA PRO A 683 -25.69 -28.22 3.11
C PRO A 683 -24.18 -27.97 3.13
N LEU A 684 -23.57 -27.69 1.98
CA LEU A 684 -22.11 -27.57 1.84
C LEU A 684 -21.45 -26.60 2.84
N TYR A 685 -22.13 -25.50 3.20
CA TYR A 685 -21.61 -24.49 4.13
C TYR A 685 -21.49 -24.97 5.59
N LEU A 686 -22.11 -26.11 5.95
CA LEU A 686 -22.00 -26.74 7.27
C LEU A 686 -20.96 -27.87 7.32
N ILE A 687 -20.38 -28.26 6.19
CA ILE A 687 -19.34 -29.30 6.15
C ILE A 687 -18.04 -28.73 6.73
N THR A 688 -17.40 -29.49 7.61
CA THR A 688 -16.10 -29.20 8.22
C THR A 688 -15.17 -30.40 8.00
N PRO A 689 -13.87 -30.29 8.31
CA PRO A 689 -12.97 -31.44 8.30
C PRO A 689 -13.36 -32.56 9.30
N TYR A 690 -14.24 -32.25 10.26
CA TYR A 690 -14.58 -33.13 11.39
C TYR A 690 -15.92 -33.86 11.20
N ASN A 691 -16.90 -33.24 10.54
CA ASN A 691 -18.18 -33.87 10.20
C ASN A 691 -18.23 -34.40 8.75
N LYS A 692 -17.08 -34.43 8.06
CA LYS A 692 -16.93 -34.65 6.62
C LYS A 692 -17.58 -35.98 6.16
N PRO A 693 -18.62 -35.95 5.30
CA PRO A 693 -19.24 -37.17 4.77
C PRO A 693 -18.29 -38.01 3.90
N SER A 694 -18.59 -39.32 3.77
CA SER A 694 -17.79 -40.25 2.96
C SER A 694 -17.84 -39.99 1.45
N TRP A 695 -18.82 -39.22 0.98
CA TRP A 695 -18.95 -38.76 -0.41
C TRP A 695 -18.18 -37.45 -0.72
N ILE A 696 -17.42 -36.94 0.25
CA ILE A 696 -16.52 -35.78 0.09
C ILE A 696 -15.06 -36.27 -0.08
N PRO A 697 -14.30 -35.82 -1.09
CA PRO A 697 -14.58 -34.70 -2.00
C PRO A 697 -15.59 -35.03 -3.11
N LEU A 698 -16.41 -34.04 -3.45
CA LEU A 698 -17.20 -34.02 -4.68
C LEU A 698 -16.26 -33.93 -5.89
N ALA A 699 -16.58 -34.67 -6.95
CA ALA A 699 -15.92 -34.50 -8.23
C ALA A 699 -16.30 -33.15 -8.86
N LEU A 700 -15.32 -32.43 -9.40
CA LEU A 700 -15.56 -31.30 -10.28
C LEU A 700 -16.22 -31.82 -11.57
N GLN A 701 -17.43 -31.35 -11.88
CA GLN A 701 -18.16 -31.67 -13.12
C GLN A 701 -18.13 -30.51 -14.13
N GLY A 702 -17.53 -29.39 -13.75
CA GLY A 702 -17.50 -28.15 -14.52
C GLY A 702 -16.36 -28.03 -15.52
N ILE A 703 -16.09 -26.80 -15.94
CA ILE A 703 -15.02 -26.48 -16.89
C ILE A 703 -13.63 -26.56 -16.24
N THR A 704 -12.65 -27.02 -17.00
CA THR A 704 -11.23 -27.14 -16.61
C THR A 704 -10.31 -26.12 -17.30
N THR A 705 -10.85 -25.41 -18.28
CA THR A 705 -10.22 -24.39 -19.12
C THR A 705 -11.31 -23.44 -19.63
N SER A 706 -10.94 -22.20 -19.94
CA SER A 706 -11.79 -21.21 -20.61
C SER A 706 -11.04 -20.53 -21.76
N SER A 707 -11.76 -19.74 -22.55
CA SER A 707 -11.20 -18.65 -23.35
C SER A 707 -11.36 -17.33 -22.58
N PRO A 708 -10.77 -16.21 -23.05
CA PRO A 708 -11.39 -14.90 -22.85
C PRO A 708 -12.89 -14.97 -23.19
N GLU A 709 -13.77 -14.67 -22.23
CA GLU A 709 -15.12 -14.21 -22.61
C GLU A 709 -14.90 -12.94 -23.48
N GLU A 710 -15.68 -12.76 -24.55
CA GLU A 710 -15.88 -11.41 -25.08
C GLU A 710 -16.27 -10.52 -23.89
N GLN A 711 -15.53 -9.42 -23.71
CA GLN A 711 -15.51 -8.70 -22.44
C GLN A 711 -16.95 -8.43 -21.95
N SER A 712 -17.26 -8.96 -20.75
CA SER A 712 -18.60 -8.94 -20.12
C SER A 712 -19.44 -7.75 -20.58
N PRO A 713 -20.63 -7.95 -21.19
CA PRO A 713 -21.22 -7.14 -22.28
C PRO A 713 -21.70 -5.72 -21.88
N ASP A 714 -20.76 -4.95 -21.34
CA ASP A 714 -20.81 -3.57 -20.83
C ASP A 714 -19.44 -2.88 -20.91
N SER A 715 -18.37 -3.57 -21.33
CA SER A 715 -17.15 -2.90 -21.78
C SER A 715 -17.45 -2.02 -22.99
N GLN A 716 -16.83 -0.84 -23.05
CA GLN A 716 -16.95 0.07 -24.19
C GLN A 716 -16.60 -0.63 -25.52
N PRO A 717 -17.31 -0.32 -26.62
CA PRO A 717 -17.11 -0.99 -27.91
C PRO A 717 -15.70 -0.76 -28.42
N GLU A 718 -15.09 -1.80 -29.00
CA GLU A 718 -13.68 -1.81 -29.42
C GLU A 718 -13.35 -0.67 -30.40
N ASP A 719 -14.27 -0.38 -31.34
CA ASP A 719 -14.24 0.86 -32.13
C ASP A 719 -15.41 1.79 -31.74
N GLN A 720 -15.14 2.64 -30.74
CA GLN A 720 -16.02 3.72 -30.30
C GLN A 720 -16.34 4.73 -31.42
N MET A 721 -15.47 4.91 -32.42
CA MET A 721 -15.74 5.83 -33.53
C MET A 721 -16.67 5.22 -34.56
N ALA A 722 -16.51 3.93 -34.89
CA ALA A 722 -17.48 3.18 -35.69
C ALA A 722 -18.85 3.16 -35.00
N SER A 723 -18.90 2.86 -33.69
CA SER A 723 -20.15 2.91 -32.90
C SER A 723 -20.80 4.30 -32.93
N ARG A 724 -20.03 5.39 -32.69
CA ARG A 724 -20.54 6.77 -32.84
C ARG A 724 -21.10 7.02 -34.24
N ASN A 725 -20.40 6.59 -35.29
CA ASN A 725 -20.81 6.79 -36.68
C ASN A 725 -22.00 5.90 -37.10
N LYS A 726 -22.19 4.73 -36.48
CA LYS A 726 -23.33 3.83 -36.64
C LYS A 726 -24.60 4.43 -36.01
N TYR A 727 -24.48 5.07 -34.85
CA TYR A 727 -25.64 5.38 -34.00
C TYR A 727 -25.99 6.87 -33.78
N CYS A 728 -25.04 7.80 -33.86
CA CYS A 728 -25.38 9.22 -33.73
C CYS A 728 -25.90 9.75 -35.07
N ASP A 729 -27.17 10.18 -35.14
CA ASP A 729 -27.64 10.87 -36.35
C ASP A 729 -27.31 12.37 -36.30
N TYR A 730 -26.77 12.84 -37.42
CA TYR A 730 -26.42 14.22 -37.68
C TYR A 730 -27.00 14.72 -39.02
N SER A 731 -27.86 13.93 -39.68
CA SER A 731 -28.42 14.21 -41.01
C SER A 731 -29.28 15.48 -41.07
N LYS A 732 -29.86 15.90 -39.94
CA LYS A 732 -30.75 17.07 -39.79
C LYS A 732 -30.11 18.24 -39.02
N THR A 733 -28.79 18.45 -39.13
CA THR A 733 -28.05 19.48 -38.38
C THR A 733 -27.44 20.58 -39.24
N SER A 734 -27.32 21.78 -38.67
CA SER A 734 -26.49 22.89 -39.17
C SER A 734 -25.11 22.88 -38.51
N ASN A 735 -24.11 23.47 -39.17
CA ASN A 735 -22.73 23.53 -38.67
C ASN A 735 -22.36 24.94 -38.17
N ILE A 736 -21.52 25.01 -37.14
CA ILE A 736 -20.75 26.21 -36.77
C ILE A 736 -19.27 25.85 -36.60
N VAL A 737 -18.37 26.71 -37.09
CA VAL A 737 -16.94 26.65 -36.77
C VAL A 737 -16.68 27.49 -35.52
N ASP A 738 -16.12 26.89 -34.48
CA ASP A 738 -15.65 27.61 -33.30
C ASP A 738 -14.36 28.35 -33.66
N ALA A 739 -14.37 29.67 -33.54
CA ALA A 739 -13.23 30.52 -33.91
C ALA A 739 -12.02 30.38 -32.96
N ARG A 740 -12.15 29.64 -31.85
CA ARG A 740 -11.10 29.48 -30.83
C ARG A 740 -10.16 28.30 -31.12
N ASP A 741 -10.69 27.22 -31.68
CA ASP A 741 -9.92 25.99 -32.00
C ASP A 741 -10.10 25.49 -33.45
N GLY A 742 -10.97 26.15 -34.23
CA GLY A 742 -11.29 25.76 -35.61
C GLY A 742 -12.18 24.52 -35.72
N LYS A 743 -12.65 23.94 -34.61
CA LYS A 743 -13.49 22.74 -34.64
C LYS A 743 -14.89 23.08 -35.16
N THR A 744 -15.44 22.19 -35.97
CA THR A 744 -16.80 22.32 -36.49
C THR A 744 -17.77 21.52 -35.61
N TYR A 745 -18.68 22.21 -34.93
CA TYR A 745 -19.71 21.63 -34.09
C TYR A 745 -21.08 21.67 -34.80
N ARG A 746 -21.88 20.63 -34.58
CA ARG A 746 -23.21 20.45 -35.18
C ARG A 746 -24.30 20.87 -34.21
N TYR A 747 -25.31 21.56 -34.73
CA TYR A 747 -26.46 22.05 -33.95
C TYR A 747 -27.79 21.84 -34.66
N LYS A 748 -28.87 21.78 -33.88
CA LYS A 748 -30.25 21.69 -34.35
C LYS A 748 -31.16 22.56 -33.46
N ASN A 749 -32.25 23.07 -34.02
CA ASN A 749 -33.24 23.85 -33.27
C ASN A 749 -34.21 22.93 -32.49
N TYR A 750 -34.41 23.25 -31.21
CA TYR A 750 -35.41 22.68 -30.32
C TYR A 750 -36.12 23.84 -29.60
N GLY A 751 -37.43 23.97 -29.78
CA GLY A 751 -38.19 25.12 -29.28
C GLY A 751 -37.60 26.47 -29.72
N GLU A 752 -37.37 27.35 -28.75
CA GLU A 752 -36.83 28.71 -28.94
C GLU A 752 -35.30 28.76 -29.10
N TYR A 753 -34.60 27.63 -29.05
CA TYR A 753 -33.14 27.56 -28.98
C TYR A 753 -32.51 26.70 -30.07
N ASP A 754 -31.35 27.09 -30.56
CA ASP A 754 -30.42 26.17 -31.23
C ASP A 754 -29.57 25.47 -30.16
N TRP A 755 -29.44 24.14 -30.24
CA TRP A 755 -28.64 23.31 -29.33
C TRP A 755 -27.54 22.58 -30.08
N PHE A 756 -26.33 22.51 -29.50
CA PHE A 756 -25.28 21.59 -29.92
C PHE A 756 -25.74 20.14 -29.74
N VAL A 757 -25.66 19.34 -30.80
CA VAL A 757 -26.00 17.92 -30.78
C VAL A 757 -24.76 17.02 -30.60
N GLU A 758 -23.63 17.60 -30.20
CA GLU A 758 -22.44 16.90 -29.71
C GLU A 758 -21.84 17.65 -28.50
N ASN A 759 -20.96 16.98 -27.75
CA ASN A 759 -20.29 17.60 -26.59
C ASN A 759 -19.18 18.56 -27.04
N LEU A 760 -19.03 19.66 -26.31
CA LEU A 760 -17.94 20.61 -26.53
C LEU A 760 -16.57 19.92 -26.34
N ASN A 761 -15.60 20.25 -27.20
CA ASN A 761 -14.25 19.66 -27.23
C ASN A 761 -13.15 20.74 -27.36
N TRP A 762 -13.45 21.97 -26.92
CA TRP A 762 -12.44 23.03 -26.79
C TRP A 762 -11.52 22.71 -25.59
N ASP A 763 -10.20 22.80 -25.76
CA ASP A 763 -9.23 22.46 -24.69
C ASP A 763 -9.20 23.48 -23.54
N GLY A 764 -9.81 24.65 -23.75
CA GLY A 764 -9.83 25.78 -22.83
C GLY A 764 -8.70 26.78 -23.04
N TYR A 765 -7.88 26.63 -24.10
CA TYR A 765 -6.80 27.56 -24.41
C TYR A 765 -7.35 28.88 -24.99
N ASP A 766 -7.11 29.97 -24.27
CA ASP A 766 -7.56 31.32 -24.64
C ASP A 766 -6.72 32.00 -25.73
N GLY A 767 -5.65 31.35 -26.21
CA GLY A 767 -4.73 31.88 -27.21
C GLY A 767 -3.61 32.76 -26.64
N ILE A 768 -3.54 32.95 -25.32
CA ILE A 768 -2.65 33.90 -24.64
C ILE A 768 -1.84 33.24 -23.52
N ASP A 769 -2.48 32.41 -22.68
CA ASP A 769 -1.87 31.75 -21.53
C ASP A 769 -2.10 30.25 -21.59
N GLU A 770 -1.03 29.45 -21.73
CA GLU A 770 -1.14 27.99 -21.81
C GLU A 770 -1.72 27.34 -20.53
N SER A 771 -1.68 28.05 -19.39
CA SER A 771 -2.29 27.62 -18.13
C SER A 771 -3.81 27.82 -18.08
N SER A 772 -4.42 28.43 -19.10
CA SER A 772 -5.88 28.52 -19.26
C SER A 772 -6.54 27.16 -19.50
N ARG A 773 -5.79 26.16 -20.02
CA ARG A 773 -6.21 24.78 -20.25
C ARG A 773 -6.59 24.04 -18.95
N LYS A 774 -7.82 24.27 -18.49
CA LYS A 774 -8.39 23.71 -17.24
C LYS A 774 -9.49 22.69 -17.52
N THR A 775 -9.43 22.05 -18.70
CA THR A 775 -10.31 20.94 -19.10
C THR A 775 -9.65 19.60 -18.79
N LEU A 776 -10.47 18.57 -18.55
CA LEU A 776 -10.02 17.20 -18.42
C LEU A 776 -10.57 16.39 -19.61
N GLY A 777 -9.74 15.54 -20.18
CA GLY A 777 -10.01 14.92 -21.48
C GLY A 777 -8.76 14.77 -22.32
N TYR A 778 -7.74 14.14 -21.74
CA TYR A 778 -6.61 13.51 -22.42
C TYR A 778 -5.63 14.40 -23.22
N ASN A 779 -4.49 13.80 -23.57
CA ASN A 779 -3.22 14.50 -23.84
C ASN A 779 -3.11 15.26 -25.17
N SER A 780 -4.06 15.13 -26.09
CA SER A 780 -3.97 15.79 -27.41
C SER A 780 -5.33 16.18 -28.00
N SER A 781 -5.29 16.83 -29.17
CA SER A 781 -6.45 17.08 -30.04
C SER A 781 -6.98 15.82 -30.75
N GLU A 782 -6.24 14.71 -30.68
CA GLU A 782 -6.46 13.47 -31.45
C GLU A 782 -6.99 12.32 -30.56
N ASP A 783 -7.18 12.55 -29.25
CA ASP A 783 -7.66 11.52 -28.34
C ASP A 783 -9.06 11.00 -28.71
N ILE A 784 -9.19 9.68 -28.78
CA ILE A 784 -10.43 8.98 -29.19
C ILE A 784 -11.63 9.34 -28.30
N ASN A 785 -11.46 9.44 -26.98
CA ASN A 785 -12.53 9.81 -26.07
C ASN A 785 -12.89 11.29 -26.26
N GLY A 786 -11.90 12.16 -26.49
CA GLY A 786 -12.13 13.55 -26.85
C GLY A 786 -12.90 13.69 -28.19
N LEU A 787 -12.66 12.80 -29.15
CA LEU A 787 -13.34 12.78 -30.45
C LEU A 787 -14.73 12.12 -30.40
N VAL A 788 -14.98 11.20 -29.48
CA VAL A 788 -16.27 10.50 -29.34
C VAL A 788 -17.19 11.17 -28.32
N TYR A 789 -16.66 11.51 -27.14
CA TYR A 789 -17.41 12.00 -25.97
C TYR A 789 -17.17 13.48 -25.65
N GLY A 790 -16.23 14.16 -26.30
CA GLY A 790 -15.86 15.55 -26.00
C GLY A 790 -15.03 15.69 -24.72
N ARG A 791 -14.91 16.91 -24.19
CA ARG A 791 -14.11 17.21 -22.99
C ARG A 791 -14.99 17.41 -21.74
N LEU A 792 -14.37 17.22 -20.57
CA LEU A 792 -14.97 17.35 -19.25
C LEU A 792 -14.48 18.63 -18.58
N TYR A 793 -15.38 19.59 -18.45
CA TYR A 793 -15.16 20.93 -17.92
C TYR A 793 -15.44 20.97 -16.42
N PRO A 794 -14.76 21.81 -15.63
CA PRO A 794 -15.05 21.98 -14.21
C PRO A 794 -16.49 22.47 -14.02
N VAL A 795 -17.28 21.75 -13.19
CA VAL A 795 -18.65 22.17 -12.84
C VAL A 795 -18.64 23.58 -12.19
N TRP A 796 -17.53 23.93 -11.52
CA TRP A 796 -17.30 25.27 -10.98
C TRP A 796 -15.79 25.57 -10.82
N PRO A 797 -15.27 26.70 -11.33
CA PRO A 797 -13.87 27.08 -11.18
C PRO A 797 -13.69 28.23 -10.19
N THR A 798 -13.52 27.90 -8.90
CA THR A 798 -12.93 28.83 -7.93
C THR A 798 -11.46 29.07 -8.27
N ASN A 799 -11.07 30.32 -8.53
CA ASN A 799 -9.66 30.66 -8.66
C ASN A 799 -9.02 30.70 -7.26
N ALA A 800 -8.24 29.66 -6.94
CA ALA A 800 -7.85 29.29 -5.57
C ALA A 800 -7.03 30.34 -4.80
N ALA A 801 -6.49 31.36 -5.49
CA ALA A 801 -5.73 32.44 -4.85
C ALA A 801 -6.61 33.45 -4.08
N ASN A 802 -7.82 33.78 -4.58
CA ASN A 802 -8.46 35.06 -4.26
C ASN A 802 -9.94 34.97 -3.77
N ASN A 803 -10.53 33.78 -3.62
CA ASN A 803 -11.96 33.59 -3.27
C ASN A 803 -12.99 34.32 -4.16
N ALA A 804 -12.58 34.83 -5.32
CA ALA A 804 -13.48 35.43 -6.29
C ALA A 804 -14.28 34.35 -7.04
N VAL A 805 -15.59 34.50 -7.13
CA VAL A 805 -16.46 33.65 -7.96
C VAL A 805 -16.28 34.03 -9.43
N THR A 806 -15.28 33.43 -10.07
CA THR A 806 -15.06 33.50 -11.52
C THR A 806 -16.03 32.57 -12.24
N LYS A 807 -17.09 33.13 -12.85
CA LYS A 807 -18.09 32.43 -13.66
C LYS A 807 -17.52 31.91 -15.00
N ALA A 808 -16.48 31.07 -15.03
CA ALA A 808 -15.84 30.70 -16.31
C ALA A 808 -16.77 29.92 -17.28
N TYR A 809 -17.93 29.44 -16.81
CA TYR A 809 -19.00 28.92 -17.68
C TYR A 809 -19.52 29.97 -18.70
N GLU A 810 -19.40 31.27 -18.42
CA GLU A 810 -19.75 32.34 -19.38
C GLU A 810 -18.82 32.34 -20.61
N ASN A 811 -17.65 31.69 -20.53
CA ASN A 811 -16.64 31.65 -21.60
C ASN A 811 -16.40 30.25 -22.18
N TRP A 812 -17.05 29.18 -21.69
CA TRP A 812 -16.82 27.83 -22.23
C TRP A 812 -17.38 27.67 -23.65
N CYS A 813 -18.56 28.20 -23.95
CA CYS A 813 -19.17 28.13 -25.28
C CYS A 813 -18.62 29.19 -26.26
N PRO A 814 -18.67 28.95 -27.58
CA PRO A 814 -18.21 29.92 -28.58
C PRO A 814 -19.04 31.20 -28.58
N SER A 815 -18.48 32.28 -29.13
CA SER A 815 -19.14 33.59 -29.18
C SER A 815 -20.55 33.52 -29.77
N GLY A 816 -21.55 34.06 -29.05
CA GLY A 816 -22.96 33.97 -29.40
C GLY A 816 -23.67 32.71 -28.88
N TRP A 817 -23.00 31.85 -28.11
CA TRP A 817 -23.56 30.66 -27.47
C TRP A 817 -23.25 30.65 -25.96
N THR A 818 -24.09 29.97 -25.18
CA THR A 818 -23.99 29.88 -23.72
C THR A 818 -24.19 28.43 -23.24
N VAL A 819 -23.74 28.13 -22.02
CA VAL A 819 -24.05 26.85 -21.36
C VAL A 819 -25.52 26.90 -20.88
N PRO A 820 -26.36 25.87 -21.15
CA PRO A 820 -27.79 25.87 -20.81
C PRO A 820 -28.05 25.85 -19.31
N THR A 821 -28.97 26.72 -18.87
CA THR A 821 -29.55 26.67 -17.52
C THR A 821 -30.53 25.51 -17.37
N LYS A 822 -30.91 25.21 -16.12
CA LYS A 822 -31.89 24.14 -15.85
C LYS A 822 -33.23 24.37 -16.55
N ALA A 823 -33.70 25.62 -16.58
CA ALA A 823 -34.96 25.97 -17.23
C ALA A 823 -34.93 25.70 -18.75
N GLU A 824 -33.78 25.89 -19.39
CA GLU A 824 -33.62 25.65 -20.82
C GLU A 824 -33.57 24.14 -21.13
N TRP A 825 -32.97 23.33 -20.23
CA TRP A 825 -33.10 21.86 -20.27
C TRP A 825 -34.54 21.39 -20.07
N ASP A 826 -35.27 21.97 -19.11
CA ASP A 826 -36.69 21.66 -18.90
C ASP A 826 -37.54 22.03 -20.15
N GLU A 827 -37.29 23.19 -20.78
CA GLU A 827 -37.93 23.57 -22.05
C GLU A 827 -37.59 22.61 -23.20
N LEU A 828 -36.34 22.11 -23.31
CA LEU A 828 -35.95 21.07 -24.28
C LEU A 828 -36.77 19.80 -24.07
N PHE A 829 -36.84 19.30 -22.82
CA PHE A 829 -37.55 18.05 -22.50
C PHE A 829 -39.05 18.16 -22.77
N ILE A 830 -39.67 19.28 -22.44
CA ILE A 830 -41.08 19.58 -22.77
C ILE A 830 -41.26 19.59 -24.30
N PHE A 831 -40.44 20.36 -25.02
CA PHE A 831 -40.51 20.44 -26.48
C PHE A 831 -40.38 19.06 -27.15
N THR A 832 -39.47 18.20 -26.69
CA THR A 832 -39.31 16.84 -27.25
C THR A 832 -40.47 15.92 -26.93
N LYS A 833 -41.10 16.02 -25.75
CA LYS A 833 -42.29 15.23 -25.43
C LYS A 833 -43.48 15.64 -26.27
N ASP A 834 -43.76 16.94 -26.34
CA ASP A 834 -44.92 17.47 -27.05
C ASP A 834 -44.80 17.29 -28.57
N THR A 835 -43.61 17.54 -29.15
CA THR A 835 -43.38 17.41 -30.61
C THR A 835 -43.49 15.97 -31.10
N TYR A 836 -43.01 15.01 -30.31
CA TYR A 836 -42.93 13.59 -30.70
C TYR A 836 -43.97 12.71 -30.00
N SER A 837 -44.89 13.29 -29.22
CA SER A 837 -45.91 12.59 -28.41
C SER A 837 -45.34 11.53 -27.46
N LEU A 838 -44.19 11.81 -26.84
CA LEU A 838 -43.44 10.86 -26.00
C LEU A 838 -43.79 10.96 -24.52
N THR A 839 -43.65 9.84 -23.81
CA THR A 839 -43.70 9.80 -22.34
C THR A 839 -42.37 10.27 -21.75
N SER A 840 -42.29 10.42 -20.42
CA SER A 840 -41.00 10.69 -19.78
C SER A 840 -39.95 9.60 -20.04
N SER A 841 -40.36 8.33 -20.05
CA SER A 841 -39.46 7.20 -20.24
C SER A 841 -38.95 7.10 -21.69
N THR A 842 -39.86 7.15 -22.66
CA THR A 842 -39.51 7.05 -24.10
C THR A 842 -38.85 8.32 -24.64
N MET A 843 -39.01 9.47 -23.98
CA MET A 843 -38.22 10.66 -24.30
C MET A 843 -36.75 10.47 -23.92
N THR A 844 -36.45 10.00 -22.69
CA THR A 844 -35.06 9.87 -22.23
C THR A 844 -34.24 8.97 -23.14
N SER A 845 -34.79 7.81 -23.54
CA SER A 845 -34.08 6.87 -24.42
C SER A 845 -33.88 7.44 -25.83
N CYS A 846 -34.87 8.13 -26.40
CA CYS A 846 -34.76 8.79 -27.72
C CYS A 846 -33.75 9.95 -27.77
N LEU A 847 -33.32 10.49 -26.62
CA LEU A 847 -32.24 11.48 -26.52
C LEU A 847 -30.83 10.84 -26.58
N TRP A 848 -30.69 9.51 -26.66
CA TRP A 848 -29.38 8.84 -26.56
C TRP A 848 -28.80 8.45 -27.92
N CYS A 849 -27.51 8.77 -28.14
CA CYS A 849 -26.71 8.14 -29.20
C CYS A 849 -25.96 6.93 -28.64
N GLY A 850 -25.99 5.82 -29.39
CA GLY A 850 -25.20 4.63 -29.06
C GLY A 850 -25.80 3.74 -27.98
N GLY A 851 -27.13 3.72 -27.81
CA GLY A 851 -27.74 2.52 -27.23
C GLY A 851 -27.59 1.34 -28.19
N ASP A 852 -27.54 0.12 -27.65
CA ASP A 852 -27.77 -1.12 -28.40
C ASP A 852 -29.18 -1.03 -29.05
N ARG A 853 -29.22 -0.89 -30.38
CA ARG A 853 -30.45 -0.66 -31.18
C ARG A 853 -30.79 -1.81 -32.13
N ASP A 854 -29.90 -2.79 -32.27
CA ASP A 854 -29.99 -3.94 -33.16
C ASP A 854 -29.71 -5.28 -32.45
N GLU A 855 -29.78 -5.29 -31.12
CA GLU A 855 -29.52 -6.41 -30.20
C GLU A 855 -28.04 -6.87 -30.20
N VAL A 856 -27.13 -5.99 -30.66
CA VAL A 856 -25.69 -6.17 -30.72
C VAL A 856 -24.99 -5.31 -29.66
N ALA A 857 -24.06 -5.90 -28.91
CA ALA A 857 -23.33 -5.22 -27.83
C ALA A 857 -22.19 -4.31 -28.34
N ASP A 858 -22.45 -3.46 -29.35
CA ASP A 858 -21.50 -2.48 -29.90
C ASP A 858 -21.92 -1.01 -29.65
N GLY A 859 -22.90 -0.77 -28.76
CA GLY A 859 -23.34 0.57 -28.35
C GLY A 859 -22.34 1.31 -27.46
N LEU A 860 -22.32 2.65 -27.55
CA LEU A 860 -21.55 3.53 -26.65
C LEU A 860 -22.05 3.48 -25.18
N TRP A 861 -23.33 3.19 -24.96
CA TRP A 861 -23.93 3.05 -23.63
C TRP A 861 -23.95 1.58 -23.17
N ALA A 862 -23.75 1.39 -21.87
CA ALA A 862 -23.96 0.12 -21.18
C ALA A 862 -25.42 -0.38 -21.29
N LYS A 863 -25.62 -1.71 -21.21
CA LYS A 863 -26.87 -2.43 -21.52
C LYS A 863 -27.89 -2.39 -20.36
N GLY A 864 -28.25 -1.17 -19.97
CA GLY A 864 -29.30 -0.91 -18.98
C GLY A 864 -30.72 -0.86 -19.56
N ALA A 865 -31.70 -0.70 -18.67
CA ALA A 865 -33.13 -0.90 -18.95
C ALA A 865 -33.72 -0.03 -20.09
N ALA A 866 -33.12 1.11 -20.40
CA ALA A 866 -33.59 2.03 -21.43
C ALA A 866 -33.00 1.78 -22.83
N GLY A 867 -32.06 0.84 -23.00
CA GLY A 867 -31.56 0.44 -24.34
C GLY A 867 -32.68 -0.10 -25.24
N HIS A 868 -33.54 -0.95 -24.67
CA HIS A 868 -34.63 -1.65 -25.35
C HIS A 868 -35.92 -0.82 -25.57
N GLY A 869 -35.94 0.47 -25.21
CA GLY A 869 -37.16 1.30 -25.20
C GLY A 869 -37.38 2.20 -26.42
N ASN A 870 -36.55 2.08 -27.47
CA ASN A 870 -36.42 3.10 -28.51
C ASN A 870 -37.26 2.85 -29.76
N ASP A 871 -37.93 3.91 -30.23
CA ASP A 871 -38.30 4.05 -31.65
C ASP A 871 -37.09 4.65 -32.39
N PRO A 872 -36.43 3.90 -33.29
CA PRO A 872 -35.20 4.36 -33.94
C PRO A 872 -35.45 5.47 -34.96
N ASP A 873 -36.64 5.56 -35.56
CA ASP A 873 -36.99 6.61 -36.52
C ASP A 873 -37.31 7.92 -35.80
N ILE A 874 -37.99 7.87 -34.64
CA ILE A 874 -38.18 9.05 -33.77
C ILE A 874 -36.85 9.52 -33.19
N ALA A 875 -35.98 8.63 -32.68
CA ALA A 875 -34.67 9.02 -32.17
C ALA A 875 -33.81 9.69 -33.26
N LYS A 876 -33.84 9.14 -34.48
CA LYS A 876 -33.18 9.70 -35.67
C LYS A 876 -33.78 11.05 -36.09
N GLU A 877 -35.10 11.20 -36.08
CA GLU A 877 -35.72 12.49 -36.37
C GLU A 877 -35.45 13.53 -35.28
N MET A 878 -35.45 13.14 -34.01
CA MET A 878 -35.11 13.99 -32.87
C MET A 878 -33.65 14.47 -32.96
N GLY A 879 -32.70 13.59 -33.32
CA GLY A 879 -31.31 13.95 -33.65
C GLY A 879 -30.53 14.59 -32.50
N PHE A 880 -31.00 14.43 -31.26
CA PHE A 880 -30.29 14.88 -30.07
C PHE A 880 -29.41 13.74 -29.58
N ASN A 881 -28.10 13.86 -29.71
CA ASN A 881 -27.17 12.77 -29.37
C ASN A 881 -26.58 12.99 -27.98
N ALA A 882 -27.24 12.54 -26.91
CA ALA A 882 -26.62 12.45 -25.59
C ALA A 882 -25.55 11.33 -25.62
N LEU A 883 -24.38 11.64 -25.05
CA LEU A 883 -23.16 10.85 -25.14
C LEU A 883 -22.67 10.53 -23.71
N PRO A 884 -22.36 9.26 -23.39
CA PRO A 884 -22.09 8.84 -22.02
C PRO A 884 -20.64 9.10 -21.59
N ALA A 885 -20.28 10.39 -21.50
CA ALA A 885 -18.92 10.85 -21.20
C ALA A 885 -18.46 10.64 -19.73
N GLY A 886 -19.35 10.17 -18.85
CA GLY A 886 -19.10 9.99 -17.42
C GLY A 886 -19.01 11.29 -16.60
N VAL A 887 -18.56 11.17 -15.36
CA VAL A 887 -18.12 12.28 -14.49
C VAL A 887 -16.75 11.92 -13.93
N TYR A 888 -15.78 12.82 -14.10
CA TYR A 888 -14.40 12.59 -13.69
C TYR A 888 -14.08 13.36 -12.41
N ASN A 889 -13.52 12.68 -11.40
CA ASN A 889 -13.09 13.29 -10.15
C ASN A 889 -11.62 13.74 -10.26
N LYS A 890 -11.42 15.06 -10.32
CA LYS A 890 -10.10 15.68 -10.56
C LYS A 890 -9.13 15.59 -9.39
N ASN A 891 -9.59 15.20 -8.19
CA ASN A 891 -8.69 14.93 -7.06
C ASN A 891 -8.17 13.50 -7.09
N LEU A 892 -9.01 12.56 -7.50
CA LEU A 892 -8.70 11.12 -7.53
C LEU A 892 -8.10 10.67 -8.87
N LEU A 893 -8.14 11.55 -9.89
CA LEU A 893 -7.67 11.30 -11.26
C LEU A 893 -8.33 10.07 -11.92
N THR A 894 -9.60 9.82 -11.57
CA THR A 894 -10.40 8.71 -12.07
C THR A 894 -11.86 9.12 -12.27
N TYR A 895 -12.58 8.34 -13.07
CA TYR A 895 -14.03 8.26 -12.97
C TYR A 895 -14.43 7.60 -11.64
N GLU A 896 -15.57 7.98 -11.07
CA GLU A 896 -16.17 7.25 -9.95
C GLU A 896 -16.99 6.07 -10.49
N ASN A 897 -17.09 4.95 -9.77
CA ASN A 897 -17.55 3.67 -10.33
C ASN A 897 -18.93 3.73 -11.02
N ALA A 898 -19.89 4.47 -10.45
CA ALA A 898 -21.23 4.65 -11.03
C ALA A 898 -21.29 5.76 -12.10
N ASP A 899 -20.19 6.46 -12.34
CA ASP A 899 -20.06 7.66 -13.18
C ASP A 899 -19.01 7.46 -14.30
N ALA A 900 -18.66 6.21 -14.64
CA ALA A 900 -17.75 5.90 -15.75
C ALA A 900 -18.32 6.23 -17.14
N ILE A 901 -17.42 6.28 -18.14
CA ILE A 901 -17.79 6.33 -19.56
C ILE A 901 -18.70 5.14 -19.88
N GLY A 902 -19.75 5.34 -20.68
CA GLY A 902 -20.76 4.33 -21.01
C GLY A 902 -21.90 4.19 -20.01
N LEU A 903 -21.67 4.48 -18.72
CA LEU A 903 -22.70 4.38 -17.67
C LEU A 903 -23.55 5.65 -17.54
N LYS A 904 -23.01 6.81 -17.93
CA LYS A 904 -23.58 8.11 -17.57
C LYS A 904 -23.27 9.21 -18.59
N ALA A 905 -24.29 9.99 -18.94
CA ALA A 905 -24.10 11.33 -19.51
C ALA A 905 -24.33 12.38 -18.42
N ASN A 906 -23.42 13.35 -18.31
CA ASN A 906 -23.48 14.44 -17.35
C ASN A 906 -23.19 15.77 -18.06
N PHE A 907 -24.05 16.76 -17.83
CA PHE A 907 -23.95 18.07 -18.45
C PHE A 907 -23.91 19.18 -17.39
N VAL A 908 -22.85 20.00 -17.42
CA VAL A 908 -22.68 21.14 -16.49
C VAL A 908 -23.82 22.16 -16.69
N VAL A 909 -24.42 22.63 -15.59
CA VAL A 909 -25.49 23.64 -15.61
C VAL A 909 -25.09 24.87 -14.78
N PRO A 910 -25.21 26.11 -15.30
CA PRO A 910 -24.93 27.32 -14.54
C PRO A 910 -25.85 27.51 -13.33
N SER A 911 -25.28 27.45 -12.13
CA SER A 911 -25.97 27.70 -10.86
C SER A 911 -24.96 28.20 -9.81
N SER A 912 -25.43 28.84 -8.74
CA SER A 912 -24.61 29.22 -7.56
C SER A 912 -24.12 28.02 -6.74
N THR A 913 -24.51 26.82 -7.15
CA THR A 913 -24.21 25.52 -6.55
C THR A 913 -23.95 24.53 -7.68
N TYR A 914 -23.18 23.48 -7.40
CA TYR A 914 -22.50 22.64 -8.40
C TYR A 914 -23.44 21.62 -9.09
N TYR A 915 -24.52 22.06 -9.73
CA TYR A 915 -25.50 21.18 -10.34
C TYR A 915 -25.11 20.70 -11.75
N SER A 916 -25.76 19.63 -12.21
CA SER A 916 -25.66 19.10 -13.55
C SER A 916 -26.97 18.38 -13.93
N GLU A 917 -27.32 18.33 -15.21
CA GLU A 917 -28.30 17.33 -15.69
C GLU A 917 -27.57 15.99 -15.90
N VAL A 918 -28.20 14.88 -15.51
CA VAL A 918 -27.63 13.53 -15.53
C VAL A 918 -28.62 12.51 -16.08
N MET A 919 -28.14 11.71 -17.04
CA MET A 919 -28.81 10.53 -17.60
C MET A 919 -27.99 9.27 -17.27
N LEU A 920 -28.64 8.15 -16.97
CA LEU A 920 -28.00 6.90 -16.52
C LEU A 920 -28.33 5.75 -17.48
N ALA A 921 -27.37 4.88 -17.80
CA ALA A 921 -27.66 3.65 -18.55
C ALA A 921 -28.76 2.81 -17.88
N SER A 922 -28.70 2.72 -16.54
CA SER A 922 -29.61 1.94 -15.70
C SER A 922 -30.98 2.57 -15.43
N SER A 923 -31.27 3.80 -15.88
CA SER A 923 -32.54 4.47 -15.61
C SER A 923 -32.97 5.47 -16.69
N ASP A 924 -34.27 5.42 -17.00
CA ASP A 924 -34.99 6.37 -17.85
C ASP A 924 -35.26 7.73 -17.15
N ILE A 925 -34.88 7.89 -15.88
CA ILE A 925 -35.06 9.12 -15.11
C ILE A 925 -33.88 10.07 -15.32
N ILE A 926 -34.16 11.24 -15.91
CA ILE A 926 -33.22 12.37 -15.90
C ILE A 926 -33.20 12.97 -14.50
N THR A 927 -32.01 13.20 -13.96
CA THR A 927 -31.80 13.71 -12.60
C THR A 927 -30.96 14.97 -12.59
N TYR A 928 -31.23 15.86 -11.63
CA TYR A 928 -30.50 17.13 -11.44
C TYR A 928 -29.70 17.14 -10.11
N PRO A 929 -28.67 16.29 -9.95
CA PRO A 929 -27.91 16.19 -8.71
C PRO A 929 -26.88 17.31 -8.53
N ASN A 930 -26.60 17.63 -7.26
CA ASN A 930 -25.44 18.44 -6.88
C ASN A 930 -24.17 17.56 -6.91
N ARG A 931 -23.16 17.96 -7.69
CA ARG A 931 -21.88 17.27 -7.91
C ARG A 931 -20.75 18.14 -7.35
N ASN A 932 -20.10 17.72 -6.26
CA ASN A 932 -19.14 18.58 -5.53
C ASN A 932 -18.03 19.23 -6.40
N SER A 933 -17.32 20.22 -5.84
CA SER A 933 -16.27 21.04 -6.47
C SER A 933 -15.14 20.31 -7.20
N HIS A 934 -15.01 18.99 -7.04
CA HIS A 934 -13.95 18.17 -7.62
C HIS A 934 -14.39 17.36 -8.85
N HIS A 935 -15.67 17.45 -9.22
CA HIS A 935 -16.20 16.85 -10.45
C HIS A 935 -16.00 17.74 -11.69
N ASN A 936 -15.73 17.08 -12.81
CA ASN A 936 -15.78 17.65 -14.16
C ASN A 936 -16.81 16.88 -15.01
N GLY A 937 -17.54 17.60 -15.86
CA GLY A 937 -18.65 17.10 -16.69
C GLY A 937 -18.67 17.69 -18.09
N SER A 938 -19.42 17.11 -19.03
CA SER A 938 -19.48 17.63 -20.40
C SER A 938 -20.26 18.93 -20.50
N ILE A 939 -20.05 19.67 -21.59
CA ILE A 939 -20.83 20.88 -21.92
C ILE A 939 -21.57 20.69 -23.24
N ARG A 940 -22.84 21.09 -23.22
CA ARG A 940 -23.64 21.43 -24.41
C ARG A 940 -23.71 22.95 -24.51
N CYS A 941 -23.74 23.47 -25.72
CA CYS A 941 -23.88 24.90 -25.96
C CYS A 941 -25.21 25.20 -26.64
N ILE A 942 -25.86 26.28 -26.22
CA ILE A 942 -27.14 26.74 -26.74
C ILE A 942 -27.07 28.20 -27.18
N ARG A 943 -28.02 28.63 -28.01
CA ARG A 943 -28.30 30.06 -28.25
C ARG A 943 -29.78 30.27 -28.57
N PRO A 944 -30.35 31.46 -28.33
CA PRO A 944 -31.67 31.81 -28.85
C PRO A 944 -31.72 31.70 -30.37
N LYS A 945 -32.84 31.20 -30.88
CA LYS A 945 -33.12 31.09 -32.32
C LYS A 945 -33.19 32.47 -32.96
N VAL A 946 -32.64 32.61 -34.17
CA VAL A 946 -32.63 33.88 -34.92
C VAL A 946 -34.06 34.27 -35.30
N GLY A 947 -34.64 35.21 -34.55
CA GLY A 947 -36.02 35.66 -34.70
C GLY A 947 -36.80 35.72 -33.38
N THR A 948 -36.36 34.98 -32.36
CA THR A 948 -36.99 34.99 -31.03
C THR A 948 -36.67 36.29 -30.30
N SER A 949 -37.71 37.02 -29.89
CA SER A 949 -37.60 38.18 -29.01
C SER A 949 -37.15 37.72 -27.61
N ILE A 950 -36.05 38.27 -27.10
CA ILE A 950 -35.54 38.02 -25.75
C ILE A 950 -36.67 38.25 -24.73
N LYS A 951 -37.09 37.21 -24.00
CA LYS A 951 -37.97 37.37 -22.82
C LYS A 951 -37.20 38.18 -21.77
N GLU A 952 -37.80 39.24 -21.25
CA GLU A 952 -37.13 40.14 -20.31
C GLU A 952 -36.73 39.43 -19.00
N VAL A 953 -35.54 39.77 -18.51
CA VAL A 953 -35.11 39.44 -17.15
C VAL A 953 -36.01 40.20 -16.16
N VAL A 954 -36.30 39.56 -15.02
CA VAL A 954 -37.11 40.05 -13.88
C VAL A 954 -37.14 41.57 -13.77
N ALA A 955 -38.36 42.14 -13.84
CA ALA A 955 -38.58 43.59 -13.93
C ALA A 955 -37.93 44.38 -12.77
N PRO A 956 -37.21 45.48 -13.05
CA PRO A 956 -36.54 46.28 -12.03
C PRO A 956 -37.54 47.04 -11.15
N GLN A 957 -37.20 47.28 -9.88
CA GLN A 957 -38.06 48.01 -8.93
C GLN A 957 -37.91 49.55 -9.01
N SER A 958 -37.12 50.02 -9.97
CA SER A 958 -36.91 51.43 -10.29
C SER A 958 -37.16 51.67 -11.79
N ASN A 959 -38.11 52.55 -12.10
CA ASN A 959 -38.37 53.00 -13.47
C ASN A 959 -37.39 54.14 -13.81
N VAL A 960 -36.59 53.96 -14.87
CA VAL A 960 -35.56 54.91 -15.30
C VAL A 960 -35.73 55.22 -16.78
N TYR A 961 -35.89 56.49 -17.12
CA TYR A 961 -36.10 56.95 -18.49
C TYR A 961 -35.39 58.28 -18.78
N PHE A 962 -35.10 58.54 -20.05
CA PHE A 962 -34.58 59.82 -20.54
C PHE A 962 -35.72 60.67 -21.07
N ASP A 963 -35.88 61.88 -20.55
CA ASP A 963 -36.74 62.90 -21.15
C ASP A 963 -35.92 63.76 -22.12
N GLN A 964 -36.14 63.52 -23.40
CA GLN A 964 -35.50 64.23 -24.50
C GLN A 964 -35.89 65.72 -24.58
N ALA A 965 -37.06 66.11 -24.03
CA ALA A 965 -37.54 67.49 -24.07
C ALA A 965 -36.86 68.39 -23.02
N SER A 966 -36.61 67.86 -21.81
CA SER A 966 -35.87 68.58 -20.75
C SER A 966 -34.37 68.29 -20.70
N GLN A 967 -33.89 67.30 -21.46
CA GLN A 967 -32.50 66.80 -21.41
C GLN A 967 -32.13 66.30 -19.99
N THR A 968 -32.98 65.43 -19.45
CA THR A 968 -32.79 64.83 -18.12
C THR A 968 -32.99 63.32 -18.11
N ILE A 969 -32.20 62.62 -17.29
CA ILE A 969 -32.49 61.25 -16.88
C ILE A 969 -33.34 61.33 -15.60
N ASN A 970 -34.49 60.67 -15.63
CA ASN A 970 -35.45 60.62 -14.53
C ASN A 970 -35.45 59.20 -13.95
N ILE A 971 -35.32 59.11 -12.63
CA ILE A 971 -35.29 57.87 -11.86
C ILE A 971 -36.43 57.95 -10.84
N ASN A 972 -37.34 56.99 -10.89
CA ASN A 972 -38.48 56.88 -9.98
C ASN A 972 -38.52 55.46 -9.39
N SER A 973 -38.26 55.32 -8.10
CA SER A 973 -38.15 54.02 -7.41
C SER A 973 -39.28 53.78 -6.43
N SER A 974 -39.59 52.51 -6.19
CA SER A 974 -40.44 52.11 -5.07
C SER A 974 -39.74 52.23 -3.71
N ASN A 975 -38.41 52.32 -3.68
CA ASN A 975 -37.58 52.31 -2.47
C ASN A 975 -36.74 53.60 -2.31
N VAL A 976 -36.16 53.80 -1.11
CA VAL A 976 -35.22 54.90 -0.84
C VAL A 976 -33.87 54.60 -1.50
N ILE A 977 -33.45 55.51 -2.39
CA ILE A 977 -32.16 55.45 -3.10
C ILE A 977 -31.09 56.10 -2.23
N GLN A 978 -29.97 55.42 -2.00
CA GLN A 978 -28.82 55.93 -1.25
C GLN A 978 -27.65 56.37 -2.15
N GLU A 979 -27.46 55.72 -3.30
CA GLU A 979 -26.48 56.11 -4.31
C GLU A 979 -27.05 55.94 -5.72
N VAL A 980 -26.70 56.87 -6.61
CA VAL A 980 -26.78 56.67 -8.07
C VAL A 980 -25.41 56.85 -8.70
N SER A 981 -25.04 55.91 -9.57
CA SER A 981 -23.85 55.97 -10.44
C SER A 981 -24.26 55.71 -11.89
N ILE A 982 -23.79 56.53 -12.82
CA ILE A 982 -24.05 56.40 -14.27
C ILE A 982 -22.73 56.21 -15.01
N PHE A 983 -22.72 55.31 -15.98
CA PHE A 983 -21.56 54.94 -16.77
C PHE A 983 -21.86 55.05 -18.27
N ASP A 984 -20.86 55.41 -19.08
CA ASP A 984 -20.95 55.25 -20.54
C ASP A 984 -20.65 53.80 -20.97
N ILE A 985 -20.83 53.48 -22.27
CA ILE A 985 -20.56 52.15 -22.81
C ILE A 985 -19.11 51.67 -22.71
N SER A 986 -18.15 52.54 -22.40
CA SER A 986 -16.75 52.14 -22.12
C SER A 986 -16.53 51.74 -20.66
N GLY A 987 -17.57 51.82 -19.81
CA GLY A 987 -17.49 51.56 -18.37
C GLY A 987 -16.98 52.73 -17.54
N LYS A 988 -16.76 53.90 -18.17
CA LYS A 988 -16.34 55.12 -17.45
C LYS A 988 -17.52 55.72 -16.70
N ASN A 989 -17.38 55.93 -15.39
CA ASN A 989 -18.39 56.62 -14.59
C ASN A 989 -18.44 58.11 -14.98
N THR A 990 -19.59 58.57 -15.44
CA THR A 990 -19.84 59.96 -15.87
C THR A 990 -20.58 60.79 -14.83
N TYR A 991 -21.24 60.15 -13.86
CA TYR A 991 -21.94 60.81 -12.76
C TYR A 991 -22.08 59.86 -11.57
N LYS A 992 -21.65 60.28 -10.38
CA LYS A 992 -21.91 59.58 -9.12
C LYS A 992 -22.40 60.59 -8.08
N ASN A 993 -23.46 60.25 -7.36
CA ASN A 993 -23.97 61.07 -6.27
C ASN A 993 -24.57 60.20 -5.15
N ASN A 994 -24.36 60.63 -3.90
CA ASN A 994 -24.97 60.02 -2.72
C ASN A 994 -26.21 60.84 -2.36
N VAL A 995 -27.33 60.17 -2.11
CA VAL A 995 -28.64 60.82 -1.96
C VAL A 995 -29.26 60.41 -0.63
N ASP A 996 -29.69 61.39 0.16
CA ASP A 996 -30.51 61.20 1.37
C ASP A 996 -31.87 61.88 1.16
N SER A 997 -32.68 61.29 0.27
CA SER A 997 -33.97 61.83 -0.12
C SER A 997 -35.13 61.01 0.42
N LYS A 998 -36.00 61.64 1.22
CA LYS A 998 -37.28 61.06 1.67
C LYS A 998 -38.33 60.91 0.55
N ASN A 999 -38.00 61.36 -0.66
CA ASN A 999 -38.81 61.20 -1.86
C ASN A 999 -38.02 60.30 -2.84
N ASN A 1000 -38.68 59.30 -3.42
CA ASN A 1000 -38.04 58.27 -4.24
C ASN A 1000 -37.83 58.67 -5.72
N VAL A 1001 -37.73 59.98 -6.00
CA VAL A 1001 -37.63 60.53 -7.36
C VAL A 1001 -36.38 61.39 -7.46
N LEU A 1002 -35.52 61.10 -8.45
CA LEU A 1002 -34.30 61.84 -8.75
C LEU A 1002 -34.26 62.24 -10.23
N ILE A 1003 -33.86 63.47 -10.51
CA ILE A 1003 -33.75 64.02 -11.85
C ILE A 1003 -32.32 64.51 -12.07
N ILE A 1004 -31.64 64.01 -13.09
CA ILE A 1004 -30.24 64.28 -13.40
C ILE A 1004 -30.16 64.96 -14.76
N ASN A 1005 -29.58 66.16 -14.82
CA ASN A 1005 -29.44 66.90 -16.08
C ASN A 1005 -28.24 66.39 -16.90
N THR A 1006 -28.44 66.18 -18.20
CA THR A 1006 -27.43 65.62 -19.12
C THR A 1006 -26.98 66.60 -20.20
N ASN A 1007 -27.20 67.91 -20.03
CA ASN A 1007 -26.71 68.89 -20.99
C ASN A 1007 -25.17 68.83 -21.10
N GLY A 1008 -24.67 68.77 -22.34
CA GLY A 1008 -23.24 68.59 -22.62
C GLY A 1008 -22.74 67.14 -22.58
N TRP A 1009 -23.62 66.15 -22.35
CA TRP A 1009 -23.27 64.74 -22.51
C TRP A 1009 -23.28 64.35 -24.01
N ASN A 1010 -22.49 63.35 -24.38
CA ASN A 1010 -22.46 62.84 -25.75
C ASN A 1010 -23.69 61.96 -26.03
N ARG A 1011 -24.08 61.89 -27.31
CA ARG A 1011 -25.12 60.95 -27.77
C ARG A 1011 -24.64 59.51 -27.62
N GLY A 1012 -25.43 58.65 -26.99
CA GLY A 1012 -25.03 57.27 -26.74
C GLY A 1012 -25.92 56.52 -25.74
N VAL A 1013 -25.57 55.26 -25.49
CA VAL A 1013 -26.16 54.46 -24.42
C VAL A 1013 -25.40 54.73 -23.12
N TYR A 1014 -26.13 54.88 -22.02
CA TYR A 1014 -25.61 55.01 -20.67
C TYR A 1014 -26.23 53.93 -19.78
N ILE A 1015 -25.44 53.45 -18.81
CA ILE A 1015 -25.85 52.45 -17.84
C ILE A 1015 -26.07 53.17 -16.50
N VAL A 1016 -27.32 53.21 -16.04
CA VAL A 1016 -27.69 53.79 -14.74
C VAL A 1016 -27.73 52.67 -13.71
N LYS A 1017 -26.93 52.79 -12.66
CA LYS A 1017 -26.97 51.92 -11.48
C LYS A 1017 -27.52 52.72 -10.31
N THR A 1018 -28.52 52.17 -9.62
CA THR A 1018 -29.02 52.70 -8.35
C THR A 1018 -28.75 51.69 -7.23
N GLN A 1019 -28.61 52.18 -6.00
CA GLN A 1019 -28.36 51.32 -4.83
C GLN A 1019 -29.13 51.84 -3.62
N GLY A 1020 -29.81 50.92 -2.93
CA GLY A 1020 -30.56 51.18 -1.70
C GLY A 1020 -30.23 50.16 -0.60
N LEU A 1021 -31.06 50.12 0.43
CA LEU A 1021 -30.92 49.19 1.56
C LEU A 1021 -31.25 47.74 1.14
N GLY A 1022 -30.22 47.03 0.66
CA GLY A 1022 -30.30 45.61 0.28
C GLY A 1022 -30.63 45.33 -1.18
N SER A 1023 -30.80 46.36 -2.02
CA SER A 1023 -31.11 46.22 -3.45
C SER A 1023 -30.20 47.08 -4.34
N VAL A 1024 -30.01 46.62 -5.58
CA VAL A 1024 -29.23 47.27 -6.64
C VAL A 1024 -29.94 47.05 -7.97
N ASP A 1025 -30.54 48.10 -8.53
CA ASP A 1025 -31.10 48.07 -9.89
C ASP A 1025 -30.06 48.59 -10.90
N VAL A 1026 -30.03 48.00 -12.11
CA VAL A 1026 -29.19 48.45 -13.22
C VAL A 1026 -30.03 48.54 -14.49
N VAL A 1027 -30.19 49.74 -15.05
CA VAL A 1027 -31.04 50.03 -16.22
C VAL A 1027 -30.22 50.69 -17.32
N LYS A 1028 -30.41 50.26 -18.57
CA LYS A 1028 -29.79 50.87 -19.76
C LYS A 1028 -30.68 51.97 -20.31
N VAL A 1029 -30.13 53.16 -20.53
CA VAL A 1029 -30.85 54.35 -20.99
C VAL A 1029 -30.17 54.90 -22.24
N LEU A 1030 -30.94 55.27 -23.26
CA LEU A 1030 -30.42 55.85 -24.50
C LEU A 1030 -30.60 57.37 -24.48
N VAL A 1031 -29.48 58.11 -24.49
CA VAL A 1031 -29.46 59.58 -24.58
C VAL A 1031 -29.30 59.98 -26.06
N ARG A 1032 -30.28 60.72 -26.58
CA ARG A 1032 -30.45 61.08 -28.00
C ARG A 1032 -30.40 62.59 -28.25
#